data_AF-A0A182X5H0-F1
#
_entry.id   AF-A0A182X5H0-F1
#
_cell.length_a   1.000
_cell.length_b   1.000
_cell.length_c   1.000
_cell.angle_alpha   90.00
_cell.angle_beta   90.00
_cell.angle_gamma   90.00
#
_symmetry.space_group_name_H-M   'P 1'
#
loop_
_entity.id
_entity.type
_entity.pdbx_description
1 polymer ?
#
loop_
_entity_poly.entity_id
_entity_poly.type
_entity_poly.pdbx_seq_one_letter_code
_entity_poly.pdbx_strand_id
1 'polypeptide(L)'
;MRFPVLVAVSLAVIGGTAGRQSYSGYKLYSVEQNSQQQVNFLRELQQSAQDLDFWQLDRLVGSEARVLVPPAQLDYFRQLLKAQKLRHRELIHDFERVQDDHLYGTKRVTPSQGLPLNKYLRYNEMIDYINTLAKKYSSFVSVAEIGKSYEGRPIPAVTIQSPSLYKSHPNSSKPVVFVDAGIHAREWAAPAMAMYLISELVENAAQHQDLLAGLTWTIVPIANPDGYEYSHERERLWRKTRRPAGRNCVGVDGNRNYDFHWAEVGASNQPCSDTYHGEQSFSEPETRAIRDELLRLKGRCKFYLSLHTYGQYLLYPWGWTSELPEDWQKVDAVARAGARAIEQATGSTYTVGSSTNVLYAAAGGSDDYAYAVADVPISMTMELPGGGSQGFNPPPTRIEEIVKETFVGVRAMALESHNMSFDSSKLFQTYQSHRDIKQYLDTLLQQHSSKIEVFSRAESYEGREILTVRICHDVREQKRPNRWCILIDAGIHAREWITVSVALFIVRQLIEKDEISAKSFRSFEWIILPLLNPDGYEYSREHNKMWRKTRRPLGPRHRRSCVGVDCNRNFNVAWTIGSTRFCSLLYRGERPFSERETKNVRDLFRKLRPACKFYLSLHSYAKAILYPRAYTSHRDIKQYLDTLLQQHSSKIEVFSRAESYEGREILTVRICHDVREQKRPNRWCILIDAGIHAREWITVSVALFIVRQLIEKDEISAKSFRSFEWIILPLLNPDGYEYSREHNKMWRKTRRPLGPRHRRSCVGVDCNRNFNVAWTIGSTRFCSLLYRGERPFSERETKNVRDLFRKLRPACKFYLSLHSYAKAILYPRAYTRTLPRNWQMQHTIAEAGVEAMKKATGVRYRCGSASTVLNRPVGGSSIDYAHDIEKVPVALVMEVASKGFHPPEANIERICEESWIGIGAMVNCLASSFRSVLKGSGTLHLR
;
A
#
# COMPACT_ATOMS: atom_id res chain seq x y z
N MET A 1 22.67 -20.15 -56.49
CA MET A 1 23.92 -20.47 -57.20
C MET A 1 25.00 -19.56 -56.66
N ARG A 2 26.04 -20.14 -56.06
CA ARG A 2 27.29 -19.46 -55.70
C ARG A 2 28.31 -19.77 -56.79
N PHE A 3 29.12 -18.79 -57.21
CA PHE A 3 30.55 -18.89 -57.56
C PHE A 3 31.05 -17.45 -57.90
N PRO A 4 32.37 -17.15 -57.78
CA PRO A 4 32.93 -16.09 -56.93
C PRO A 4 33.88 -15.18 -57.74
N VAL A 5 34.71 -14.35 -57.08
CA VAL A 5 36.18 -14.28 -57.29
C VAL A 5 36.76 -13.10 -56.49
N LEU A 6 37.82 -13.42 -55.75
CA LEU A 6 38.74 -12.51 -55.06
C LEU A 6 39.47 -11.57 -56.04
N VAL A 7 39.78 -10.35 -55.60
CA VAL A 7 41.05 -9.69 -55.95
C VAL A 7 41.67 -9.09 -54.70
N ALA A 8 42.87 -9.55 -54.37
CA ALA A 8 43.76 -8.99 -53.36
C ALA A 8 44.64 -7.91 -53.99
N VAL A 9 44.82 -6.76 -53.33
CA VAL A 9 46.00 -5.89 -53.56
C VAL A 9 46.44 -5.23 -52.25
N SER A 10 47.59 -5.70 -51.78
CA SER A 10 48.80 -5.00 -51.34
C SER A 10 48.68 -3.68 -50.56
N LEU A 11 49.22 -3.73 -49.33
CA LEU A 11 49.63 -2.61 -48.49
C LEU A 11 50.59 -1.65 -49.19
N ALA A 12 50.29 -0.36 -49.10
CA ALA A 12 51.28 0.71 -49.05
C ALA A 12 50.97 1.60 -47.84
N VAL A 13 51.87 1.58 -46.84
CA VAL A 13 51.86 2.52 -45.72
C VAL A 13 52.46 3.83 -46.22
N ILE A 14 51.67 4.90 -46.25
CA ILE A 14 52.18 6.27 -46.24
C ILE A 14 51.52 6.97 -45.06
N GLY A 15 52.35 7.32 -44.08
CA GLY A 15 51.98 8.22 -42.99
C GLY A 15 51.64 9.60 -43.56
N GLY A 16 50.37 9.95 -43.52
CA GLY A 16 49.88 11.30 -43.72
C GLY A 16 49.09 11.70 -42.48
N THR A 17 49.35 12.89 -41.94
CA THR A 17 48.46 13.56 -40.99
C THR A 17 47.07 13.65 -41.62
N ALA A 18 46.15 12.77 -41.24
CA ALA A 18 44.81 12.75 -41.79
C ALA A 18 44.14 14.10 -41.55
N GLY A 19 43.88 14.83 -42.64
CA GLY A 19 43.12 16.08 -42.63
C GLY A 19 41.70 15.84 -42.13
N ARG A 20 40.98 16.92 -41.81
CA ARG A 20 39.56 16.86 -41.48
C ARG A 20 38.78 16.17 -42.61
N GLN A 21 37.86 15.27 -42.27
CA GLN A 21 37.00 14.59 -43.24
C GLN A 21 36.17 15.64 -43.99
N SER A 22 36.27 15.66 -45.31
CA SER A 22 35.44 16.52 -46.16
C SER A 22 34.12 15.83 -46.51
N TYR A 23 33.05 16.60 -46.49
CA TYR A 23 31.71 16.24 -46.93
C TYR A 23 31.31 17.00 -48.20
N SER A 24 32.29 17.48 -48.98
CA SER A 24 32.03 18.18 -50.23
C SER A 24 31.20 17.32 -51.18
N GLY A 25 30.06 17.86 -51.61
CA GLY A 25 29.14 17.20 -52.52
C GLY A 25 28.26 16.12 -51.88
N TYR A 26 28.35 15.89 -50.57
CA TYR A 26 27.40 15.04 -49.86
C TYR A 26 26.04 15.72 -49.85
N LYS A 27 24.98 14.94 -50.09
CA LYS A 27 23.61 15.45 -50.19
C LYS A 27 22.71 14.79 -49.16
N LEU A 28 21.85 15.58 -48.54
CA LEU A 28 20.82 15.06 -47.63
C LEU A 28 19.49 14.97 -48.38
N TYR A 29 18.87 13.79 -48.38
CA TYR A 29 17.55 13.55 -48.95
C TYR A 29 16.49 13.33 -47.86
N SER A 30 15.30 13.88 -48.06
CA SER A 30 14.06 13.43 -47.39
C SER A 30 13.35 12.44 -48.31
N VAL A 31 12.96 11.28 -47.80
CA VAL A 31 12.29 10.21 -48.55
C VAL A 31 10.98 9.84 -47.86
N GLU A 32 9.85 10.03 -48.52
CA GLU A 32 8.53 9.73 -47.97
C GLU A 32 8.26 8.23 -47.91
N GLN A 33 7.68 7.77 -46.79
CA GLN A 33 7.36 6.37 -46.54
C GLN A 33 5.84 6.18 -46.43
N ASN A 34 5.16 6.03 -47.56
CA ASN A 34 3.69 6.04 -47.64
C ASN A 34 3.04 4.64 -47.53
N SER A 35 3.83 3.57 -47.38
CA SER A 35 3.33 2.21 -47.17
C SER A 35 4.27 1.36 -46.30
N GLN A 36 3.76 0.29 -45.69
CA GLN A 36 4.59 -0.62 -44.89
C GLN A 36 5.71 -1.28 -45.71
N GLN A 37 5.46 -1.53 -47.01
CA GLN A 37 6.48 -2.08 -47.91
C GLN A 37 7.65 -1.11 -48.10
N GLN A 38 7.37 0.19 -48.25
CA GLN A 38 8.39 1.22 -48.37
C GLN A 38 9.21 1.39 -47.09
N VAL A 39 8.54 1.31 -45.93
CA VAL A 39 9.20 1.31 -44.62
C VAL A 39 10.15 0.12 -44.47
N ASN A 40 9.72 -1.08 -44.85
CA ASN A 40 10.55 -2.28 -44.76
C ASN A 40 11.76 -2.19 -45.71
N PHE A 41 11.54 -1.71 -46.94
CA PHE A 41 12.60 -1.52 -47.93
C PHE A 41 13.71 -0.57 -47.45
N LEU A 42 13.36 0.60 -46.91
CA LEU A 42 14.36 1.56 -46.44
C LEU A 42 15.16 1.04 -45.23
N ARG A 43 14.58 0.17 -44.40
CA ARG A 43 15.34 -0.52 -43.34
C ARG A 43 16.31 -1.55 -43.88
N GLU A 44 15.87 -2.36 -44.84
CA GLU A 44 16.76 -3.32 -45.51
C GLU A 44 17.92 -2.58 -46.20
N LEU A 45 17.64 -1.41 -46.78
CA LEU A 45 18.66 -0.54 -47.35
C LEU A 45 19.63 -0.01 -46.28
N GLN A 46 19.15 0.46 -45.13
CA GLN A 46 20.01 0.89 -44.02
C GLN A 46 20.93 -0.24 -43.52
N GLN A 47 20.47 -1.49 -43.53
CA GLN A 47 21.27 -2.64 -43.09
C GLN A 47 22.28 -3.11 -44.14
N SER A 48 21.96 -2.97 -45.43
CA SER A 48 22.77 -3.51 -46.54
C SER A 48 23.73 -2.48 -47.14
N ALA A 49 23.40 -1.19 -47.11
CA ALA A 49 24.20 -0.12 -47.70
C ALA A 49 25.07 0.58 -46.64
N GLN A 50 26.30 0.11 -46.47
CA GLN A 50 27.24 0.62 -45.46
C GLN A 50 27.69 2.07 -45.69
N ASP A 51 27.59 2.57 -46.93
CA ASP A 51 28.04 3.91 -47.30
C ASP A 51 26.94 5.00 -47.17
N LEU A 52 25.71 4.61 -46.79
CA LEU A 52 24.59 5.54 -46.61
C LEU A 52 24.38 5.82 -45.11
N ASP A 53 24.42 7.10 -44.72
CA ASP A 53 24.18 7.50 -43.33
C ASP A 53 22.73 7.92 -43.16
N PHE A 54 21.94 7.04 -42.53
CA PHE A 54 20.54 7.30 -42.21
C PHE A 54 20.44 8.08 -40.90
N TRP A 55 20.08 9.35 -41.01
CA TRP A 55 19.91 10.24 -39.86
C TRP A 55 18.56 10.10 -39.18
N GLN A 56 17.53 9.73 -39.94
CA GLN A 56 16.17 9.51 -39.44
C GLN A 56 15.49 8.40 -40.24
N LEU A 57 14.86 7.44 -39.56
CA LEU A 57 14.09 6.35 -40.18
C LEU A 57 13.04 5.78 -39.20
N ASP A 58 11.82 6.29 -39.27
CA ASP A 58 10.73 5.92 -38.35
C ASP A 58 9.94 4.68 -38.85
N ARG A 59 9.22 3.97 -37.96
CA ARG A 59 8.29 2.89 -38.38
C ARG A 59 6.96 3.38 -38.93
N LEU A 60 6.65 4.66 -38.73
CA LEU A 60 5.31 5.19 -38.98
C LEU A 60 5.08 5.40 -40.48
N VAL A 61 4.01 4.79 -41.00
CA VAL A 61 3.54 5.08 -42.36
C VAL A 61 3.10 6.55 -42.41
N GLY A 62 3.58 7.27 -43.43
CA GLY A 62 3.41 8.71 -43.58
C GLY A 62 4.57 9.55 -43.03
N SER A 63 5.60 8.93 -42.44
CA SER A 63 6.84 9.60 -42.03
C SER A 63 7.82 9.79 -43.19
N GLU A 64 8.89 10.54 -42.96
CA GLU A 64 9.99 10.75 -43.91
C GLU A 64 11.32 10.25 -43.34
N ALA A 65 12.09 9.51 -44.13
CA ALA A 65 13.45 9.13 -43.81
C ALA A 65 14.43 10.22 -44.27
N ARG A 66 15.49 10.47 -43.49
CA ARG A 66 16.57 11.38 -43.86
C ARG A 66 17.86 10.62 -44.08
N VAL A 67 18.43 10.73 -45.28
CA VAL A 67 19.60 9.95 -45.69
C VAL A 67 20.66 10.88 -46.27
N LEU A 68 21.83 10.89 -45.66
CA LEU A 68 23.01 11.55 -46.20
C LEU A 68 23.70 10.60 -47.17
N VAL A 69 23.89 11.06 -48.40
CA VAL A 69 24.38 10.25 -49.51
C VAL A 69 25.70 10.83 -50.01
N PRO A 70 26.79 10.05 -50.00
CA PRO A 70 28.06 10.49 -50.55
C PRO A 70 27.98 10.64 -52.08
N PRO A 71 28.81 11.51 -52.69
CA PRO A 71 28.82 11.75 -54.13
C PRO A 71 28.86 10.47 -54.97
N ALA A 72 29.67 9.49 -54.54
CA ALA A 72 29.86 8.22 -55.23
C ALA A 72 28.60 7.34 -55.28
N GLN A 73 27.65 7.53 -54.36
CA GLN A 73 26.43 6.70 -54.25
C GLN A 73 25.16 7.43 -54.75
N LEU A 74 25.26 8.70 -55.16
CA LEU A 74 24.09 9.51 -55.53
C LEU A 74 23.26 8.91 -56.67
N ASP A 75 23.92 8.49 -57.76
CA ASP A 75 23.22 7.96 -58.93
C ASP A 75 22.54 6.63 -58.63
N TYR A 76 23.24 5.73 -57.92
CA TYR A 76 22.69 4.47 -57.48
C TYR A 76 21.47 4.67 -56.56
N PHE A 77 21.61 5.54 -55.56
CA PHE A 77 20.54 5.83 -54.61
C PHE A 77 19.29 6.40 -55.30
N ARG A 78 19.46 7.36 -56.23
CA ARG A 78 18.34 7.95 -56.99
C ARG A 78 17.63 6.92 -57.87
N GLN A 79 18.38 6.05 -58.56
CA GLN A 79 17.79 4.97 -59.36
C GLN A 79 16.99 4.00 -58.49
N LEU A 80 17.51 3.68 -57.30
CA LEU A 80 16.88 2.81 -56.34
C LEU A 80 15.57 3.41 -55.78
N LEU A 81 15.56 4.69 -55.42
CA LEU A 81 14.33 5.40 -55.03
C LEU A 81 13.29 5.41 -56.16
N LYS A 82 13.71 5.64 -57.42
CA LYS A 82 12.83 5.62 -58.59
C LYS A 82 12.22 4.25 -58.82
N ALA A 83 13.02 3.18 -58.72
CA ALA A 83 12.56 1.80 -58.90
C ALA A 83 11.49 1.40 -57.88
N GLN A 84 11.63 1.85 -56.62
CA GLN A 84 10.67 1.59 -55.54
C GLN A 84 9.52 2.62 -55.46
N LYS A 85 9.44 3.55 -56.43
CA LYS A 85 8.43 4.62 -56.48
C LYS A 85 8.37 5.45 -55.18
N LEU A 86 9.53 5.71 -54.58
CA LEU A 86 9.68 6.52 -53.37
C LEU A 86 9.74 8.01 -53.74
N ARG A 87 8.76 8.79 -53.26
CA ARG A 87 8.78 10.25 -53.36
C ARG A 87 9.88 10.79 -52.47
N HIS A 88 10.69 11.71 -52.98
CA HIS A 88 11.84 12.25 -52.25
C HIS A 88 12.15 13.69 -52.68
N ARG A 89 12.83 14.43 -51.79
CA ARG A 89 13.34 15.78 -52.03
C ARG A 89 14.76 15.92 -51.50
N GLU A 90 15.57 16.74 -52.16
CA GLU A 90 16.89 17.13 -51.70
C GLU A 90 16.73 18.25 -50.66
N LEU A 91 17.24 18.03 -49.43
CA LEU A 91 17.20 19.00 -48.33
C LEU A 91 18.48 19.85 -48.29
N ILE A 92 19.63 19.20 -48.51
CA ILE A 92 20.94 19.85 -48.53
C ILE A 92 21.67 19.42 -49.81
N HIS A 93 22.06 20.39 -50.62
CA HIS A 93 22.79 20.16 -51.87
C HIS A 93 24.29 19.90 -51.66
N ASP A 94 24.88 20.48 -50.62
CA ASP A 94 26.30 20.31 -50.27
C ASP A 94 26.47 20.46 -48.75
N PHE A 95 26.70 19.35 -48.07
CA PHE A 95 26.76 19.32 -46.61
C PHE A 95 28.01 20.03 -46.05
N GLU A 96 29.10 20.15 -46.80
CA GLU A 96 30.32 20.83 -46.35
C GLU A 96 30.04 22.28 -45.94
N ARG A 97 29.25 23.01 -46.75
CA ARG A 97 28.91 24.42 -46.50
C ARG A 97 28.13 24.62 -45.20
N VAL A 98 27.32 23.63 -44.83
CA VAL A 98 26.57 23.66 -43.57
C VAL A 98 27.52 23.51 -42.38
N GLN A 99 28.65 22.82 -42.51
CA GLN A 99 29.61 22.67 -41.41
C GLN A 99 30.40 23.95 -41.11
N ASP A 100 30.72 24.75 -42.13
CA ASP A 100 31.49 25.97 -41.97
C ASP A 100 30.74 27.00 -41.10
N ASP A 101 29.42 27.12 -41.26
CA ASP A 101 28.58 28.01 -40.44
C ASP A 101 28.51 27.60 -38.95
N HIS A 102 28.76 26.33 -38.62
CA HIS A 102 28.71 25.81 -37.24
C HIS A 102 30.03 25.97 -36.48
N LEU A 103 31.16 26.17 -37.16
CA LEU A 103 32.50 26.18 -36.55
C LEU A 103 33.04 27.60 -36.29
N TYR A 104 32.57 28.62 -37.00
CA TYR A 104 33.10 29.99 -36.91
C TYR A 104 32.23 30.94 -36.05
N GLY A 105 31.89 30.52 -34.83
CA GLY A 105 31.44 31.44 -33.77
C GLY A 105 32.63 32.17 -33.14
N THR A 106 33.10 33.26 -33.75
CA THR A 106 34.27 34.01 -33.26
C THR A 106 33.91 34.98 -32.13
N LYS A 107 34.21 34.60 -30.89
CA LYS A 107 34.75 35.47 -29.81
C LYS A 107 35.16 34.63 -28.61
N ARG A 108 36.42 34.77 -28.15
CA ARG A 108 36.87 34.25 -26.85
C ARG A 108 36.12 35.00 -25.75
N VAL A 109 35.36 34.28 -24.93
CA VAL A 109 34.71 34.84 -23.74
C VAL A 109 35.58 34.52 -22.53
N THR A 110 35.85 35.55 -21.73
CA THR A 110 36.52 35.43 -20.43
C THR A 110 35.58 34.79 -19.40
N PRO A 111 36.05 33.86 -18.54
CA PRO A 111 35.24 33.09 -17.58
C PRO A 111 34.46 33.88 -16.50
N SER A 112 34.40 35.21 -16.58
CA SER A 112 33.73 36.08 -15.62
C SER A 112 32.26 36.39 -15.98
N GLN A 113 31.71 35.84 -17.07
CA GLN A 113 30.34 36.09 -17.53
C GLN A 113 29.61 34.78 -17.91
N GLY A 114 28.96 34.11 -16.94
CA GLY A 114 27.94 33.06 -17.15
C GLY A 114 28.30 31.89 -18.10
N LEU A 115 27.31 31.05 -18.44
CA LEU A 115 27.44 30.02 -19.49
C LEU A 115 27.31 30.66 -20.89
N PRO A 116 28.27 30.48 -21.81
CA PRO A 116 28.14 31.00 -23.17
C PRO A 116 27.16 30.15 -23.99
N LEU A 117 26.07 30.78 -24.46
CA LEU A 117 25.01 30.15 -25.28
C LEU A 117 25.08 30.50 -26.76
N ASN A 118 26.21 31.02 -27.24
CA ASN A 118 26.43 31.43 -28.62
C ASN A 118 27.49 30.58 -29.34
N LYS A 119 27.90 29.46 -28.74
CA LYS A 119 28.84 28.48 -29.31
C LYS A 119 28.67 27.12 -28.64
N TYR A 120 29.13 26.08 -29.33
CA TYR A 120 29.32 24.77 -28.72
C TYR A 120 30.63 24.74 -27.95
N LEU A 121 30.57 24.41 -26.65
CA LEU A 121 31.74 24.33 -25.79
C LEU A 121 32.60 23.12 -26.15
N ARG A 122 33.92 23.29 -26.09
CA ARG A 122 34.86 22.16 -26.12
C ARG A 122 34.95 21.48 -24.75
N TYR A 123 35.44 20.25 -24.70
CA TYR A 123 35.54 19.46 -23.47
C TYR A 123 36.20 20.26 -22.32
N ASN A 124 37.38 20.84 -22.55
CA ASN A 124 38.08 21.62 -21.52
C ASN A 124 37.28 22.83 -21.03
N GLU A 125 36.53 23.49 -21.91
CA GLU A 125 35.69 24.64 -21.54
C GLU A 125 34.51 24.21 -20.66
N MET A 126 33.91 23.05 -20.93
CA MET A 126 32.87 22.48 -20.07
C MET A 126 33.43 22.14 -18.69
N ILE A 127 34.58 21.47 -18.63
CA ILE A 127 35.26 21.08 -17.38
C ILE A 127 35.62 22.32 -16.55
N ASP A 128 36.20 23.34 -17.18
CA ASP A 128 36.57 24.59 -16.50
C ASP A 128 35.33 25.30 -15.91
N TYR A 129 34.22 25.33 -16.65
CA TYR A 129 32.98 25.93 -16.19
C TYR A 129 32.39 25.19 -14.98
N ILE A 130 32.20 23.86 -15.05
CA ILE A 130 31.60 23.10 -13.94
C ILE A 130 32.49 23.12 -12.69
N ASN A 131 33.82 23.09 -12.84
CA ASN A 131 34.75 23.20 -11.72
C ASN A 131 34.72 24.59 -11.09
N THR A 132 34.53 25.64 -11.89
CA THR A 132 34.36 27.01 -11.40
C THR A 132 33.07 27.13 -10.59
N LEU A 133 31.96 26.56 -11.07
CA LEU A 133 30.71 26.51 -10.31
C LEU A 133 30.84 25.73 -9.01
N ALA A 134 31.48 24.56 -9.02
CA ALA A 134 31.67 23.75 -7.82
C ALA A 134 32.51 24.46 -6.76
N LYS A 135 33.54 25.23 -7.16
CA LYS A 135 34.32 26.07 -6.25
C LYS A 135 33.48 27.22 -5.69
N LYS A 136 32.73 27.92 -6.54
CA LYS A 136 31.92 29.10 -6.16
C LYS A 136 30.71 28.74 -5.30
N TYR A 137 30.08 27.60 -5.55
CA TYR A 137 28.83 27.14 -4.91
C TYR A 137 29.04 25.82 -4.13
N SER A 138 30.19 25.69 -3.47
CA SER A 138 30.64 24.47 -2.78
C SER A 138 29.72 23.98 -1.65
N SER A 139 28.82 24.81 -1.15
CA SER A 139 27.84 24.42 -0.13
C SER A 139 26.73 23.50 -0.66
N PHE A 140 26.57 23.41 -1.98
CA PHE A 140 25.48 22.62 -2.57
C PHE A 140 25.76 22.03 -3.96
N VAL A 141 26.94 22.28 -4.53
CA VAL A 141 27.42 21.71 -5.79
C VAL A 141 28.70 20.91 -5.55
N SER A 142 28.79 19.71 -6.11
CA SER A 142 30.02 18.91 -6.13
C SER A 142 30.24 18.27 -7.49
N VAL A 143 31.50 18.11 -7.88
CA VAL A 143 31.90 17.42 -9.12
C VAL A 143 32.71 16.19 -8.75
N ALA A 144 32.37 15.05 -9.33
CA ALA A 144 33.09 13.79 -9.17
C ALA A 144 33.49 13.22 -10.53
N GLU A 145 34.66 12.59 -10.61
CA GLU A 145 35.02 11.73 -11.74
C GLU A 145 34.35 10.37 -11.53
N ILE A 146 33.46 9.97 -12.44
CA ILE A 146 32.76 8.67 -12.37
C ILE A 146 33.43 7.58 -13.22
N GLY A 147 34.42 7.97 -14.00
CA GLY A 147 35.20 7.09 -14.86
C GLY A 147 36.08 7.90 -15.80
N LYS A 148 36.79 7.20 -16.69
CA LYS A 148 37.58 7.81 -17.77
C LYS A 148 37.17 7.18 -19.09
N SER A 149 37.23 7.96 -20.16
CA SER A 149 37.07 7.47 -21.53
C SER A 149 38.24 6.59 -21.97
N TYR A 150 38.14 5.99 -23.16
CA TYR A 150 39.20 5.15 -23.72
C TYR A 150 40.55 5.88 -23.88
N GLU A 151 40.54 7.12 -24.35
CA GLU A 151 41.72 7.99 -24.49
C GLU A 151 42.12 8.68 -23.17
N GLY A 152 41.45 8.36 -22.06
CA GLY A 152 41.84 8.75 -20.71
C GLY A 152 41.27 10.07 -20.20
N ARG A 153 40.30 10.67 -20.89
CA ARG A 153 39.62 11.90 -20.44
C ARG A 153 38.65 11.58 -19.28
N PRO A 154 38.69 12.33 -18.16
CA PRO A 154 37.70 12.18 -17.08
C PRO A 154 36.27 12.37 -17.55
N ILE A 155 35.35 11.53 -17.06
CA ILE A 155 33.92 11.67 -17.25
C ILE A 155 33.34 12.29 -15.96
N PRO A 156 32.93 13.57 -15.98
CA PRO A 156 32.46 14.25 -14.79
C PRO A 156 30.97 13.99 -14.52
N ALA A 157 30.62 13.84 -13.24
CA ALA A 157 29.24 13.95 -12.75
C ALA A 157 29.11 15.14 -11.81
N VAL A 158 28.15 16.02 -12.09
CA VAL A 158 27.82 17.20 -11.28
C VAL A 158 26.64 16.85 -10.38
N THR A 159 26.82 16.88 -9.06
CA THR A 159 25.75 16.72 -8.08
C THR A 159 25.31 18.07 -7.54
N ILE A 160 24.00 18.36 -7.61
CA ILE A 160 23.39 19.61 -7.15
C ILE A 160 22.27 19.28 -6.16
N GLN A 161 22.30 19.90 -4.97
CA GLN A 161 21.33 19.66 -3.89
C GLN A 161 20.89 20.97 -3.22
N SER A 162 19.88 20.94 -2.35
CA SER A 162 19.39 22.16 -1.68
C SER A 162 20.35 22.63 -0.57
N PRO A 163 20.69 23.94 -0.49
CA PRO A 163 21.64 24.50 0.51
C PRO A 163 21.17 24.42 1.97
N SER A 164 19.87 24.29 2.22
CA SER A 164 19.25 24.50 3.54
C SER A 164 19.49 23.38 4.57
N LEU A 165 20.23 22.32 4.22
CA LEU A 165 20.42 21.14 5.09
C LEU A 165 21.86 20.61 5.19
N TYR A 166 22.88 21.37 4.79
CA TYR A 166 24.29 20.92 4.81
C TYR A 166 24.93 20.86 6.21
N LYS A 167 24.19 20.62 7.29
CA LYS A 167 24.78 20.41 8.63
C LYS A 167 24.28 19.19 9.41
N SER A 168 23.45 18.32 8.82
CA SER A 168 23.12 17.05 9.47
C SER A 168 22.94 15.92 8.47
N HIS A 169 23.99 15.10 8.38
CA HIS A 169 24.06 13.73 7.85
C HIS A 169 24.39 13.59 6.34
N PRO A 170 25.58 13.04 5.98
CA PRO A 170 26.02 12.79 4.60
C PRO A 170 25.15 11.82 3.78
N ASN A 171 24.17 11.14 4.40
CA ASN A 171 23.29 10.15 3.77
C ASN A 171 21.85 10.67 3.64
N SER A 172 21.66 11.82 2.99
CA SER A 172 20.30 12.33 2.69
C SER A 172 19.61 11.44 1.65
N SER A 173 18.49 10.82 2.04
CA SER A 173 17.65 9.87 1.29
C SER A 173 16.79 10.50 0.19
N LYS A 174 17.18 11.67 -0.34
CA LYS A 174 16.38 12.38 -1.35
C LYS A 174 16.37 11.62 -2.69
N PRO A 175 15.21 11.57 -3.38
CA PRO A 175 15.10 11.14 -4.77
C PRO A 175 16.11 11.84 -5.68
N VAL A 176 16.69 11.08 -6.61
CA VAL A 176 17.67 11.58 -7.57
C VAL A 176 17.05 11.64 -8.96
N VAL A 177 17.28 12.76 -9.65
CA VAL A 177 17.14 12.87 -11.11
C VAL A 177 18.54 12.71 -11.69
N PHE A 178 18.73 11.67 -12.51
CA PHE A 178 19.99 11.43 -13.20
C PHE A 178 19.82 11.80 -14.68
N VAL A 179 20.63 12.74 -15.15
CA VAL A 179 20.69 13.15 -16.56
C VAL A 179 22.08 12.84 -17.10
N ASP A 180 22.16 12.25 -18.29
CA ASP A 180 23.40 12.23 -19.07
C ASP A 180 23.17 12.76 -20.49
N ALA A 181 24.27 13.13 -21.14
CA ALA A 181 24.25 13.69 -22.48
C ALA A 181 25.49 13.33 -23.28
N GLY A 182 25.36 13.36 -24.60
CA GLY A 182 26.50 13.28 -25.51
C GLY A 182 27.19 11.93 -25.54
N ILE A 183 26.44 10.83 -25.37
CA ILE A 183 26.97 9.48 -25.63
C ILE A 183 27.27 9.30 -27.14
N HIS A 184 26.48 9.93 -28.02
CA HIS A 184 26.82 10.07 -29.43
C HIS A 184 27.53 11.40 -29.68
N ALA A 185 28.71 11.30 -30.28
CA ALA A 185 29.65 12.40 -30.41
C ALA A 185 29.19 13.56 -31.31
N ARG A 186 28.34 13.30 -32.32
CA ARG A 186 27.87 14.30 -33.29
C ARG A 186 26.71 15.17 -32.79
N GLU A 187 26.13 14.85 -31.63
CA GLU A 187 24.89 15.43 -31.09
C GLU A 187 25.17 16.62 -30.14
N TRP A 188 25.83 17.67 -30.63
CA TRP A 188 26.38 18.75 -29.80
C TRP A 188 25.34 19.56 -29.01
N ALA A 189 24.08 19.61 -29.43
CA ALA A 189 23.03 20.28 -28.66
C ALA A 189 22.68 19.55 -27.35
N ALA A 190 22.90 18.24 -27.24
CA ALA A 190 22.65 17.51 -26.00
C ALA A 190 23.62 17.92 -24.87
N PRO A 191 24.96 17.93 -25.04
CA PRO A 191 25.88 18.50 -24.06
C PRO A 191 25.60 19.97 -23.73
N ALA A 192 25.22 20.79 -24.74
CA ALA A 192 24.87 22.19 -24.52
C ALA A 192 23.66 22.34 -23.57
N MET A 193 22.63 21.50 -23.76
CA MET A 193 21.46 21.47 -22.87
C MET A 193 21.81 20.99 -21.46
N ALA A 194 22.65 19.96 -21.31
CA ALA A 194 23.09 19.51 -20.00
C ALA A 194 23.87 20.60 -19.24
N MET A 195 24.73 21.34 -19.93
CA MET A 195 25.43 22.50 -19.37
C MET A 195 24.48 23.63 -18.97
N TYR A 196 23.46 23.91 -19.79
CA TYR A 196 22.43 24.90 -19.47
C TYR A 196 21.60 24.49 -18.24
N LEU A 197 21.22 23.22 -18.14
CA LEU A 197 20.52 22.67 -16.96
C LEU A 197 21.36 22.86 -15.68
N ILE A 198 22.67 22.58 -15.74
CA ILE A 198 23.59 22.83 -14.62
C ILE A 198 23.61 24.32 -14.27
N SER A 199 23.76 25.20 -15.26
CA SER A 199 23.75 26.66 -15.07
C SER A 199 22.49 27.14 -14.36
N GLU A 200 21.30 26.71 -14.81
CA GLU A 200 20.03 27.11 -14.21
C GLU A 200 19.90 26.64 -12.76
N LEU A 201 20.21 25.37 -12.50
CA LEU A 201 20.08 24.80 -11.15
C LEU A 201 21.10 25.36 -10.15
N VAL A 202 22.21 25.95 -10.61
CA VAL A 202 23.28 26.48 -9.77
C VAL A 202 23.23 28.00 -9.68
N GLU A 203 23.35 28.70 -10.80
CA GLU A 203 23.44 30.16 -10.83
C GLU A 203 22.07 30.82 -10.58
N ASN A 204 20.98 30.16 -11.00
CA ASN A 204 19.59 30.59 -10.80
C ASN A 204 18.85 29.74 -9.74
N ALA A 205 19.58 29.10 -8.82
CA ALA A 205 19.03 28.20 -7.80
C ALA A 205 17.87 28.82 -6.97
N ALA A 206 17.89 30.13 -6.73
CA ALA A 206 16.82 30.82 -6.00
C ALA A 206 15.47 30.81 -6.74
N GLN A 207 15.48 30.80 -8.07
CA GLN A 207 14.28 30.75 -8.91
C GLN A 207 13.75 29.33 -9.08
N HIS A 208 14.65 28.33 -8.96
CA HIS A 208 14.37 26.92 -9.15
C HIS A 208 14.31 26.13 -7.83
N GLN A 209 13.85 26.77 -6.75
CA GLN A 209 13.70 26.10 -5.45
C GLN A 209 12.71 24.94 -5.51
N ASP A 210 11.72 24.97 -6.39
CA ASP A 210 10.81 23.85 -6.67
C ASP A 210 11.54 22.60 -7.20
N LEU A 211 12.57 22.79 -8.03
CA LEU A 211 13.41 21.71 -8.55
C LEU A 211 14.50 21.25 -7.57
N LEU A 212 14.84 22.06 -6.57
CA LEU A 212 15.85 21.74 -5.55
C LEU A 212 15.21 21.26 -4.23
N ALA A 213 13.96 21.64 -3.96
CA ALA A 213 13.20 21.28 -2.77
C ALA A 213 12.66 19.85 -2.89
N GLY A 214 13.52 18.88 -2.59
CA GLY A 214 13.14 17.47 -2.48
C GLY A 214 13.68 16.57 -3.57
N LEU A 215 14.44 17.12 -4.52
CA LEU A 215 15.23 16.39 -5.50
C LEU A 215 16.73 16.62 -5.29
N THR A 216 17.52 15.69 -5.77
CA THR A 216 18.97 15.83 -5.97
C THR A 216 19.25 15.58 -7.44
N TRP A 217 19.99 16.46 -8.09
CA TRP A 217 20.35 16.29 -9.49
C TRP A 217 21.74 15.70 -9.58
N THR A 218 21.90 14.67 -10.39
CA THR A 218 23.20 14.17 -10.84
C THR A 218 23.22 14.33 -12.35
N ILE A 219 24.17 15.06 -12.89
CA ILE A 219 24.21 15.40 -14.31
C ILE A 219 25.59 15.07 -14.87
N VAL A 220 25.66 14.21 -15.89
CA VAL A 220 26.86 13.92 -16.66
C VAL A 220 26.77 14.70 -17.98
N PRO A 221 27.41 15.87 -18.10
CA PRO A 221 27.24 16.72 -19.27
C PRO A 221 27.85 16.15 -20.56
N ILE A 222 28.79 15.21 -20.44
CA ILE A 222 29.41 14.54 -21.58
C ILE A 222 29.83 13.11 -21.24
N ALA A 223 29.11 12.12 -21.77
CA ALA A 223 29.39 10.70 -21.56
C ALA A 223 30.51 10.14 -22.47
N ASN A 224 30.63 10.65 -23.71
CA ASN A 224 31.65 10.24 -24.69
C ASN A 224 32.58 11.42 -25.06
N PRO A 225 33.50 11.83 -24.17
CA PRO A 225 34.34 13.00 -24.39
C PRO A 225 35.34 12.81 -25.55
N ASP A 226 35.80 11.58 -25.81
CA ASP A 226 36.75 11.30 -26.89
C ASP A 226 36.11 11.45 -28.26
N GLY A 227 34.94 10.83 -28.44
CA GLY A 227 34.18 10.96 -29.67
C GLY A 227 33.78 12.41 -29.90
N TYR A 228 33.36 13.14 -28.85
CA TYR A 228 32.98 14.54 -28.95
C TYR A 228 34.13 15.42 -29.44
N GLU A 229 35.32 15.32 -28.86
CA GLU A 229 36.48 16.08 -29.35
C GLU A 229 36.88 15.66 -30.77
N TYR A 230 36.78 14.37 -31.11
CA TYR A 230 37.02 13.89 -32.46
C TYR A 230 36.02 14.46 -33.48
N SER A 231 34.75 14.64 -33.09
CA SER A 231 33.74 15.25 -33.97
C SER A 231 33.96 16.74 -34.18
N HIS A 232 34.63 17.42 -33.26
CA HIS A 232 35.03 18.81 -33.47
C HIS A 232 36.32 18.97 -34.29
N GLU A 233 37.26 18.01 -34.22
CA GLU A 233 38.60 18.17 -34.80
C GLU A 233 38.82 17.45 -36.13
N ARG A 234 38.20 16.29 -36.30
CA ARG A 234 38.53 15.35 -37.37
C ARG A 234 37.34 15.01 -38.24
N GLU A 235 36.24 14.55 -37.65
CA GLU A 235 35.11 14.02 -38.42
C GLU A 235 33.77 14.42 -37.81
N ARG A 236 33.14 15.42 -38.41
CA ARG A 236 31.97 16.08 -37.84
C ARG A 236 30.79 15.16 -37.53
N LEU A 237 30.59 14.15 -38.35
CA LEU A 237 29.48 13.19 -38.19
C LEU A 237 29.88 11.94 -37.39
N TRP A 238 31.05 11.95 -36.73
CA TRP A 238 31.45 10.85 -35.86
C TRP A 238 30.44 10.65 -34.74
N ARG A 239 29.96 9.41 -34.59
CA ARG A 239 28.94 9.04 -33.61
C ARG A 239 29.51 8.27 -32.41
N LYS A 240 30.41 7.34 -32.65
CA LYS A 240 30.82 6.27 -31.73
C LYS A 240 31.84 6.71 -30.67
N THR A 241 32.23 5.80 -29.78
CA THR A 241 33.43 5.94 -28.92
C THR A 241 34.72 5.92 -29.76
N ARG A 242 35.89 5.98 -29.13
CA ARG A 242 37.21 5.98 -29.81
C ARG A 242 38.07 4.73 -29.56
N ARG A 243 37.51 3.69 -28.94
CA ARG A 243 38.20 2.40 -28.78
C ARG A 243 38.41 1.74 -30.15
N PRO A 244 39.65 1.32 -30.53
CA PRO A 244 39.89 0.55 -31.74
C PRO A 244 39.01 -0.71 -31.80
N ALA A 245 38.39 -0.96 -32.95
CA ALA A 245 37.46 -2.05 -33.18
C ALA A 245 37.82 -2.79 -34.49
N GLY A 246 38.52 -3.91 -34.37
CA GLY A 246 39.02 -4.66 -35.52
C GLY A 246 40.25 -4.01 -36.20
N ARG A 247 40.51 -4.36 -37.47
CA ARG A 247 41.79 -4.03 -38.14
C ARG A 247 41.87 -2.57 -38.63
N ASN A 248 40.76 -2.01 -39.11
CA ASN A 248 40.71 -0.68 -39.74
C ASN A 248 39.54 0.20 -39.23
N CYS A 249 38.86 -0.21 -38.16
CA CYS A 249 37.65 0.45 -37.69
C CYS A 249 37.79 0.86 -36.22
N VAL A 250 37.06 1.89 -35.82
CA VAL A 250 37.17 2.51 -34.50
C VAL A 250 35.78 2.79 -33.97
N GLY A 251 35.62 2.62 -32.67
CA GLY A 251 34.45 2.99 -31.91
C GLY A 251 33.35 1.93 -31.88
N VAL A 252 32.64 1.94 -30.76
CA VAL A 252 31.41 1.21 -30.49
C VAL A 252 30.28 2.24 -30.35
N ASP A 253 29.06 1.87 -30.76
CA ASP A 253 27.88 2.67 -30.45
C ASP A 253 27.58 2.54 -28.95
N GLY A 254 27.82 3.61 -28.20
CA GLY A 254 27.62 3.65 -26.76
C GLY A 254 26.19 3.31 -26.35
N ASN A 255 25.18 3.61 -27.19
CA ASN A 255 23.78 3.28 -26.92
C ASN A 255 23.33 1.95 -27.54
N ARG A 256 24.28 1.05 -27.85
CA ARG A 256 24.07 -0.38 -28.18
C ARG A 256 24.88 -1.31 -27.28
N ASN A 257 25.54 -0.77 -26.26
CA ASN A 257 26.55 -1.48 -25.47
C ASN A 257 26.09 -1.81 -24.04
N TYR A 258 24.83 -1.56 -23.67
CA TYR A 258 24.30 -1.89 -22.34
C TYR A 258 23.81 -3.34 -22.25
N ASP A 259 23.96 -3.97 -21.08
CA ASP A 259 23.66 -5.39 -20.83
C ASP A 259 22.16 -5.65 -20.57
N PHE A 260 21.31 -5.29 -21.53
CA PHE A 260 19.89 -5.64 -21.51
C PHE A 260 19.41 -5.88 -22.94
N HIS A 261 19.04 -7.13 -23.25
CA HIS A 261 18.82 -7.61 -24.62
C HIS A 261 19.99 -7.29 -25.58
N TRP A 262 21.21 -7.24 -25.04
CA TRP A 262 22.39 -6.79 -25.79
C TRP A 262 22.58 -7.60 -27.07
N ALA A 263 22.80 -6.90 -28.19
CA ALA A 263 23.02 -7.47 -29.51
C ALA A 263 21.87 -8.35 -30.09
N GLU A 264 20.68 -8.35 -29.49
CA GLU A 264 19.56 -9.17 -30.00
C GLU A 264 18.91 -8.59 -31.26
N VAL A 265 18.76 -7.26 -31.35
CA VAL A 265 18.13 -6.59 -32.50
C VAL A 265 18.58 -5.14 -32.62
N GLY A 266 18.59 -4.59 -33.84
CA GLY A 266 18.81 -3.15 -34.06
C GLY A 266 20.23 -2.66 -33.78
N ALA A 267 21.18 -3.59 -33.73
CA ALA A 267 22.60 -3.35 -33.57
C ALA A 267 23.39 -4.22 -34.55
N SER A 268 24.60 -3.79 -34.91
CA SER A 268 25.46 -4.49 -35.86
C SER A 268 26.61 -5.19 -35.15
N ASN A 269 27.00 -6.36 -35.64
CA ASN A 269 28.21 -7.06 -35.20
C ASN A 269 29.46 -6.65 -36.03
N GLN A 270 29.30 -5.77 -37.01
CA GLN A 270 30.39 -5.31 -37.88
C GLN A 270 31.10 -4.11 -37.25
N PRO A 271 32.41 -4.20 -36.93
CA PRO A 271 33.14 -3.12 -36.24
C PRO A 271 33.10 -1.74 -36.91
N CYS A 272 32.93 -1.70 -38.23
CA CYS A 272 32.89 -0.48 -39.02
C CYS A 272 31.51 0.18 -39.05
N SER A 273 30.46 -0.52 -38.61
CA SER A 273 29.11 0.01 -38.57
C SER A 273 28.96 1.09 -37.49
N ASP A 274 28.12 2.08 -37.75
CA ASP A 274 27.75 3.13 -36.78
C ASP A 274 26.92 2.61 -35.61
N THR A 275 26.28 1.45 -35.75
CA THR A 275 25.51 0.78 -34.71
C THR A 275 26.21 -0.45 -34.15
N TYR A 276 27.55 -0.51 -34.28
CA TYR A 276 28.35 -1.61 -33.75
C TYR A 276 28.18 -1.75 -32.24
N HIS A 277 27.69 -2.90 -31.76
CA HIS A 277 27.36 -3.12 -30.34
C HIS A 277 28.56 -3.42 -29.42
N GLY A 278 29.76 -3.59 -29.99
CA GLY A 278 30.97 -3.95 -29.26
C GLY A 278 31.19 -5.46 -29.18
N GLU A 279 32.35 -5.87 -28.64
CA GLU A 279 32.74 -7.28 -28.51
C GLU A 279 31.97 -8.00 -27.40
N GLN A 280 31.51 -7.25 -26.40
CA GLN A 280 30.69 -7.70 -25.27
C GLN A 280 29.90 -6.50 -24.73
N SER A 281 28.83 -6.76 -23.97
CA SER A 281 28.15 -5.70 -23.23
C SER A 281 29.13 -5.01 -22.26
N PHE A 282 28.99 -3.69 -22.14
CA PHE A 282 29.88 -2.81 -21.37
C PHE A 282 31.37 -2.94 -21.73
N SER A 283 31.69 -3.21 -23.01
CA SER A 283 33.07 -3.16 -23.52
C SER A 283 33.68 -1.76 -23.37
N GLU A 284 32.86 -0.72 -23.49
CA GLU A 284 33.32 0.67 -23.48
C GLU A 284 33.47 1.20 -22.05
N PRO A 285 34.60 1.84 -21.70
CA PRO A 285 34.76 2.44 -20.37
C PRO A 285 33.74 3.56 -20.10
N GLU A 286 33.28 4.25 -21.14
CA GLU A 286 32.26 5.29 -21.06
C GLU A 286 30.92 4.73 -20.56
N THR A 287 30.45 3.62 -21.15
CA THR A 287 29.17 2.99 -20.76
C THR A 287 29.26 2.32 -19.39
N ARG A 288 30.44 1.81 -19.01
CA ARG A 288 30.72 1.34 -17.64
C ARG A 288 30.58 2.45 -16.61
N ALA A 289 31.05 3.67 -16.90
CA ALA A 289 30.93 4.80 -15.98
C ALA A 289 29.45 5.15 -15.70
N ILE A 290 28.61 5.21 -16.74
CA ILE A 290 27.17 5.47 -16.59
C ILE A 290 26.47 4.33 -15.84
N ARG A 291 26.79 3.07 -16.19
CA ARG A 291 26.29 1.88 -15.48
C ARG A 291 26.59 1.94 -13.99
N ASP A 292 27.85 2.18 -13.64
CA ASP A 292 28.29 2.17 -12.25
C ASP A 292 27.61 3.28 -11.45
N GLU A 293 27.38 4.44 -12.07
CA GLU A 293 26.63 5.53 -11.46
C GLU A 293 25.13 5.21 -11.30
N LEU A 294 24.47 4.63 -12.32
CA LEU A 294 23.10 4.14 -12.23
C LEU A 294 22.94 3.12 -11.09
N LEU A 295 23.85 2.17 -10.98
CA LEU A 295 23.84 1.14 -9.93
C LEU A 295 24.14 1.74 -8.55
N ARG A 296 25.05 2.71 -8.45
CA ARG A 296 25.33 3.45 -7.21
C ARG A 296 24.10 4.22 -6.73
N LEU A 297 23.30 4.73 -7.67
CA LEU A 297 22.07 5.46 -7.40
C LEU A 297 20.82 4.56 -7.28
N LYS A 298 20.96 3.24 -7.41
CA LYS A 298 19.83 2.29 -7.36
C LYS A 298 18.99 2.49 -6.09
N GLY A 299 17.67 2.49 -6.26
CA GLY A 299 16.70 2.78 -5.20
C GLY A 299 16.52 4.26 -4.88
N ARG A 300 17.48 5.13 -5.22
CA ARG A 300 17.40 6.60 -5.07
C ARG A 300 17.07 7.32 -6.37
N CYS A 301 17.59 6.87 -7.50
CA CYS A 301 17.24 7.39 -8.82
C CYS A 301 15.75 7.13 -9.08
N LYS A 302 14.97 8.19 -9.29
CA LYS A 302 13.54 8.11 -9.61
C LYS A 302 13.22 8.54 -11.04
N PHE A 303 14.11 9.32 -11.64
CA PHE A 303 13.99 9.75 -13.02
C PHE A 303 15.38 9.72 -13.68
N TYR A 304 15.51 8.90 -14.72
CA TYR A 304 16.67 8.88 -15.61
C TYR A 304 16.28 9.48 -16.96
N LEU A 305 17.09 10.42 -17.44
CA LEU A 305 16.89 11.11 -18.71
C LEU A 305 18.19 11.11 -19.52
N SER A 306 18.22 10.39 -20.64
CA SER A 306 19.32 10.44 -21.61
C SER A 306 19.02 11.51 -22.67
N LEU A 307 19.92 12.49 -22.85
CA LEU A 307 19.76 13.56 -23.82
C LEU A 307 20.48 13.23 -25.15
N HIS A 308 19.72 13.29 -26.23
CA HIS A 308 20.14 12.98 -27.60
C HIS A 308 19.66 14.05 -28.59
N THR A 309 20.19 14.02 -29.81
CA THR A 309 19.64 14.78 -30.95
C THR A 309 19.65 13.93 -32.23
N TYR A 310 18.67 13.98 -33.11
CA TYR A 310 17.56 14.94 -33.15
C TYR A 310 16.24 14.26 -33.46
N GLY A 311 15.16 15.00 -33.21
CA GLY A 311 13.85 14.66 -33.78
C GLY A 311 12.63 15.10 -33.00
N GLN A 312 12.82 15.80 -31.88
CA GLN A 312 11.73 16.23 -31.00
C GLN A 312 10.92 15.03 -30.50
N TYR A 313 11.61 14.04 -29.94
CA TYR A 313 11.01 12.84 -29.39
C TYR A 313 11.20 12.75 -27.87
N LEU A 314 10.20 12.21 -27.18
CA LEU A 314 10.32 11.72 -25.82
C LEU A 314 10.00 10.23 -25.83
N LEU A 315 11.05 9.43 -25.73
CA LEU A 315 11.04 8.00 -26.00
C LEU A 315 11.24 7.22 -24.70
N TYR A 316 10.32 6.33 -24.39
CA TYR A 316 10.44 5.47 -23.21
C TYR A 316 10.67 4.00 -23.59
N PRO A 317 11.13 3.15 -22.64
CA PRO A 317 11.27 1.73 -22.89
C PRO A 317 9.98 1.06 -23.42
N TRP A 318 10.06 0.03 -24.26
CA TRP A 318 11.29 -0.66 -24.66
C TRP A 318 11.85 -0.19 -26.00
N GLY A 319 13.18 -0.16 -26.09
CA GLY A 319 13.94 -0.04 -27.32
C GLY A 319 14.12 -1.37 -28.04
N TRP A 320 14.19 -2.51 -27.35
CA TRP A 320 14.41 -3.81 -28.00
C TRP A 320 13.14 -4.49 -28.55
N THR A 321 11.96 -4.19 -28.02
CA THR A 321 10.67 -4.84 -28.38
C THR A 321 9.53 -3.84 -28.54
N SER A 322 8.52 -4.21 -29.34
CA SER A 322 7.27 -3.43 -29.48
C SER A 322 6.33 -3.58 -28.29
N GLU A 323 6.57 -4.54 -27.39
CA GLU A 323 5.85 -4.63 -26.13
C GLU A 323 6.11 -3.39 -25.26
N LEU A 324 5.15 -3.05 -24.40
CA LEU A 324 5.28 -1.95 -23.45
C LEU A 324 5.60 -2.50 -22.05
N PRO A 325 6.45 -1.83 -21.25
CA PRO A 325 6.71 -2.24 -19.88
C PRO A 325 5.44 -2.11 -19.01
N GLU A 326 5.32 -2.90 -17.94
CA GLU A 326 4.11 -2.97 -17.10
C GLU A 326 3.64 -1.61 -16.55
N ASP A 327 4.57 -0.70 -16.25
CA ASP A 327 4.33 0.63 -15.69
C ASP A 327 4.49 1.78 -16.75
N TRP A 328 4.37 1.48 -18.05
CA TRP A 328 4.64 2.44 -19.14
C TRP A 328 3.80 3.73 -19.08
N GLN A 329 2.55 3.67 -18.59
CA GLN A 329 1.67 4.85 -18.53
C GLN A 329 2.24 5.95 -17.64
N LYS A 330 3.05 5.60 -16.64
CA LYS A 330 3.71 6.58 -15.77
C LYS A 330 4.79 7.34 -16.53
N VAL A 331 5.62 6.59 -17.26
CA VAL A 331 6.68 7.17 -18.07
C VAL A 331 6.09 8.03 -19.19
N ASP A 332 5.02 7.56 -19.83
CA ASP A 332 4.26 8.30 -20.83
C ASP A 332 3.65 9.59 -20.26
N ALA A 333 3.08 9.56 -19.06
CA ALA A 333 2.49 10.74 -18.45
C ALA A 333 3.54 11.80 -18.08
N VAL A 334 4.72 11.40 -17.57
CA VAL A 334 5.86 12.30 -17.38
C VAL A 334 6.30 12.90 -18.70
N ALA A 335 6.53 12.06 -19.73
CA ALA A 335 6.95 12.52 -21.05
C ALA A 335 5.94 13.52 -21.65
N ARG A 336 4.64 13.23 -21.57
CA ARG A 336 3.59 14.14 -22.04
C ARG A 336 3.52 15.44 -21.24
N ALA A 337 3.86 15.44 -19.95
CA ALA A 337 3.97 16.69 -19.19
C ALA A 337 5.08 17.59 -19.75
N GLY A 338 6.23 17.01 -20.09
CA GLY A 338 7.31 17.69 -20.80
C GLY A 338 6.87 18.24 -22.15
N ALA A 339 6.31 17.38 -23.01
CA ALA A 339 5.85 17.76 -24.35
C ALA A 339 4.82 18.90 -24.32
N ARG A 340 3.81 18.81 -23.44
CA ARG A 340 2.79 19.87 -23.28
C ARG A 340 3.39 21.18 -22.79
N ALA A 341 4.34 21.13 -21.87
CA ALA A 341 4.97 22.33 -21.34
C ALA A 341 5.78 23.06 -22.43
N ILE A 342 6.49 22.29 -23.27
CA ILE A 342 7.19 22.84 -24.44
C ILE A 342 6.17 23.44 -25.43
N GLU A 343 5.15 22.69 -25.82
CA GLU A 343 4.12 23.14 -26.75
C GLU A 343 3.44 24.43 -26.27
N GLN A 344 3.16 24.56 -24.98
CA GLN A 344 2.59 25.77 -24.38
C GLN A 344 3.56 26.95 -24.37
N ALA A 345 4.86 26.70 -24.21
CA ALA A 345 5.86 27.75 -24.10
C ALA A 345 6.31 28.29 -25.46
N THR A 346 6.46 27.42 -26.47
CA THR A 346 7.06 27.79 -27.77
C THR A 346 6.26 27.34 -28.98
N GLY A 347 5.22 26.51 -28.80
CA GLY A 347 4.46 25.90 -29.90
C GLY A 347 5.15 24.70 -30.55
N SER A 348 6.36 24.34 -30.10
CA SER A 348 7.08 23.16 -30.60
C SER A 348 6.39 21.87 -30.14
N THR A 349 6.18 20.94 -31.07
CA THR A 349 5.55 19.66 -30.78
C THR A 349 6.60 18.57 -30.60
N TYR A 350 6.40 17.71 -29.59
CA TYR A 350 7.24 16.53 -29.36
C TYR A 350 6.41 15.27 -29.50
N THR A 351 6.92 14.29 -30.23
CA THR A 351 6.28 12.99 -30.37
C THR A 351 6.65 12.11 -29.17
N VAL A 352 5.63 11.55 -28.50
CA VAL A 352 5.78 10.76 -27.27
C VAL A 352 5.37 9.31 -27.53
N GLY A 353 6.22 8.35 -27.15
CA GLY A 353 5.90 6.92 -27.23
C GLY A 353 7.09 6.03 -26.87
N SER A 354 6.90 4.72 -26.92
CA SER A 354 8.03 3.79 -26.68
C SER A 354 9.02 3.83 -27.85
N SER A 355 10.33 3.76 -27.56
CA SER A 355 11.42 3.82 -28.54
C SER A 355 11.17 2.94 -29.77
N THR A 356 10.80 1.67 -29.58
CA THR A 356 10.55 0.73 -30.70
C THR A 356 9.37 1.13 -31.58
N ASN A 357 8.26 1.56 -30.98
CA ASN A 357 7.00 1.82 -31.70
C ASN A 357 6.99 3.18 -32.40
N VAL A 358 7.74 4.17 -31.89
CA VAL A 358 7.91 5.47 -32.54
C VAL A 358 9.00 5.40 -33.61
N LEU A 359 10.19 4.90 -33.24
CA LEU A 359 11.37 4.87 -34.10
C LEU A 359 11.57 3.49 -34.73
N TYR A 360 12.28 2.60 -34.05
CA TYR A 360 12.66 1.26 -34.53
C TYR A 360 13.23 0.44 -33.36
N ALA A 361 13.25 -0.89 -33.51
CA ALA A 361 13.85 -1.77 -32.52
C ALA A 361 15.38 -1.57 -32.49
N ALA A 362 15.93 -1.33 -31.30
CA ALA A 362 17.31 -1.05 -30.96
C ALA A 362 17.59 -1.56 -29.55
N ALA A 363 18.32 -2.67 -29.45
CA ALA A 363 18.65 -3.28 -28.17
C ALA A 363 19.99 -2.77 -27.60
N GLY A 364 20.20 -2.96 -26.30
CA GLY A 364 21.40 -2.50 -25.60
C GLY A 364 21.45 -0.98 -25.33
N GLY A 365 20.29 -0.33 -25.23
CA GLY A 365 20.15 1.10 -24.89
C GLY A 365 20.25 1.39 -23.39
N SER A 366 20.63 2.62 -23.05
CA SER A 366 20.81 3.05 -21.65
C SER A 366 19.48 3.22 -20.91
N ASP A 367 18.43 3.70 -21.58
CA ASP A 367 17.09 3.87 -21.04
C ASP A 367 16.43 2.54 -20.67
N ASP A 368 16.54 1.54 -21.55
CA ASP A 368 16.13 0.16 -21.30
C ASP A 368 16.88 -0.45 -20.11
N TYR A 369 18.20 -0.30 -20.05
CA TYR A 369 19.03 -0.80 -18.94
C TYR A 369 18.70 -0.11 -17.61
N ALA A 370 18.53 1.21 -17.61
CA ALA A 370 18.17 1.98 -16.43
C ALA A 370 16.81 1.54 -15.85
N TYR A 371 15.84 1.27 -16.72
CA TYR A 371 14.52 0.77 -16.33
C TYR A 371 14.59 -0.67 -15.80
N ALA A 372 15.17 -1.59 -16.58
CA ALA A 372 15.11 -3.02 -16.28
C ALA A 372 16.08 -3.47 -15.19
N VAL A 373 17.31 -2.95 -15.19
CA VAL A 373 18.40 -3.47 -14.36
C VAL A 373 18.71 -2.53 -13.20
N ALA A 374 18.78 -1.23 -13.46
CA ALA A 374 18.99 -0.23 -12.41
C ALA A 374 17.73 0.10 -11.61
N ASP A 375 16.56 -0.44 -12.01
CA ASP A 375 15.27 -0.31 -11.31
C ASP A 375 14.84 1.16 -11.15
N VAL A 376 15.03 1.95 -12.22
CA VAL A 376 14.59 3.35 -12.28
C VAL A 376 13.16 3.40 -12.80
N PRO A 377 12.18 3.90 -12.01
CA PRO A 377 10.76 3.80 -12.36
C PRO A 377 10.35 4.69 -13.54
N ILE A 378 11.03 5.82 -13.74
CA ILE A 378 10.85 6.71 -14.89
C ILE A 378 12.19 6.78 -15.62
N SER A 379 12.27 6.15 -16.79
CA SER A 379 13.46 6.12 -17.64
C SER A 379 13.05 6.51 -19.05
N MET A 380 13.72 7.49 -19.66
CA MET A 380 13.42 7.87 -21.04
C MET A 380 14.62 8.56 -21.72
N THR A 381 14.56 8.57 -23.04
CA THR A 381 15.43 9.30 -23.93
C THR A 381 14.69 10.54 -24.46
N MET A 382 15.35 11.70 -24.44
CA MET A 382 14.84 12.91 -25.10
C MET A 382 15.70 13.23 -26.31
N GLU A 383 15.08 13.22 -27.48
CA GLU A 383 15.67 13.67 -28.73
C GLU A 383 15.31 15.14 -28.94
N LEU A 384 16.28 16.04 -28.75
CA LEU A 384 16.13 17.49 -28.90
C LEU A 384 15.87 17.90 -30.37
N PRO A 385 15.53 19.17 -30.64
CA PRO A 385 15.45 19.69 -32.01
C PRO A 385 16.85 19.70 -32.65
N GLY A 386 16.90 19.33 -33.93
CA GLY A 386 18.10 19.47 -34.75
C GLY A 386 18.20 20.85 -35.39
N GLY A 387 19.14 21.01 -36.32
CA GLY A 387 19.24 22.21 -37.18
C GLY A 387 18.19 22.29 -38.29
N GLY A 388 17.11 21.51 -38.23
CA GLY A 388 16.10 21.44 -39.29
C GLY A 388 16.69 20.85 -40.58
N SER A 389 16.68 21.62 -41.67
CA SER A 389 17.37 21.26 -42.91
C SER A 389 18.90 21.37 -42.79
N GLN A 390 19.45 21.91 -41.70
CA GLN A 390 20.90 22.05 -41.47
C GLN A 390 21.51 20.83 -40.74
N GLY A 391 20.73 19.78 -40.49
CA GLY A 391 21.20 18.50 -39.96
C GLY A 391 21.19 18.38 -38.45
N PHE A 392 22.14 17.63 -37.88
CA PHE A 392 22.12 17.25 -36.46
C PHE A 392 22.16 18.44 -35.50
N ASN A 393 22.84 19.53 -35.88
CA ASN A 393 23.10 20.61 -34.96
C ASN A 393 22.56 21.93 -35.52
N PRO A 394 21.85 22.71 -34.69
CA PRO A 394 21.47 24.06 -35.03
C PRO A 394 22.69 25.00 -35.07
N PRO A 395 22.59 26.13 -35.77
CA PRO A 395 23.63 27.15 -35.76
C PRO A 395 23.79 27.70 -34.35
N PRO A 396 24.98 28.16 -33.94
CA PRO A 396 25.22 28.63 -32.58
C PRO A 396 24.26 29.71 -32.08
N THR A 397 23.69 30.52 -32.99
CA THR A 397 22.67 31.55 -32.70
C THR A 397 21.35 30.99 -32.17
N ARG A 398 21.07 29.71 -32.38
CA ARG A 398 19.83 29.03 -31.92
C ARG A 398 20.03 28.16 -30.69
N ILE A 399 21.25 28.05 -30.16
CA ILE A 399 21.50 27.25 -28.95
C ILE A 399 20.63 27.75 -27.80
N GLU A 400 20.63 29.07 -27.54
CA GLU A 400 19.85 29.67 -26.45
C GLU A 400 18.35 29.38 -26.54
N GLU A 401 17.77 29.50 -27.74
CA GLU A 401 16.36 29.18 -28.01
C GLU A 401 16.05 27.72 -27.63
N ILE A 402 16.87 26.80 -28.11
CA ILE A 402 16.63 25.35 -27.97
C ILE A 402 16.85 24.89 -26.53
N VAL A 403 17.89 25.35 -25.85
CA VAL A 403 18.13 24.94 -24.46
C VAL A 403 17.09 25.53 -23.51
N LYS A 404 16.61 26.75 -23.76
CA LYS A 404 15.51 27.36 -22.99
C LYS A 404 14.20 26.62 -23.16
N GLU A 405 13.83 26.30 -24.40
CA GLU A 405 12.66 25.47 -24.70
C GLU A 405 12.78 24.11 -24.01
N THR A 406 13.90 23.42 -24.20
CA THR A 406 14.13 22.08 -23.66
C THR A 406 14.10 22.10 -22.14
N PHE A 407 14.65 23.13 -21.50
CA PHE A 407 14.61 23.29 -20.04
C PHE A 407 13.18 23.36 -19.50
N VAL A 408 12.24 24.01 -20.21
CA VAL A 408 10.82 24.03 -19.81
C VAL A 408 10.26 22.60 -19.74
N GLY A 409 10.56 21.78 -20.76
CA GLY A 409 10.17 20.37 -20.79
C GLY A 409 10.82 19.56 -19.68
N VAL A 410 12.14 19.65 -19.51
CA VAL A 410 12.90 18.94 -18.47
C VAL A 410 12.40 19.31 -17.07
N ARG A 411 12.14 20.60 -16.81
CA ARG A 411 11.55 21.09 -15.56
C ARG A 411 10.17 20.46 -15.32
N ALA A 412 9.29 20.47 -16.32
CA ALA A 412 7.96 19.87 -16.19
C ALA A 412 8.02 18.36 -15.94
N MET A 413 8.89 17.64 -16.66
CA MET A 413 9.11 16.20 -16.45
C MET A 413 9.68 15.90 -15.07
N ALA A 414 10.64 16.69 -14.59
CA ALA A 414 11.22 16.50 -13.27
C ALA A 414 10.18 16.73 -12.15
N LEU A 415 9.35 17.77 -12.26
CA LEU A 415 8.26 18.01 -11.32
C LEU A 415 7.17 16.93 -11.40
N GLU A 416 6.81 16.49 -12.61
CA GLU A 416 5.81 15.45 -12.78
C GLU A 416 6.32 14.09 -12.28
N SER A 417 7.57 13.71 -12.58
CA SER A 417 8.19 12.50 -12.05
C SER A 417 8.31 12.56 -10.53
N HIS A 418 8.57 13.74 -9.97
CA HIS A 418 8.54 13.94 -8.53
C HIS A 418 7.13 13.76 -7.96
N ASN A 419 6.11 14.25 -8.66
CA ASN A 419 4.72 14.09 -8.28
C ASN A 419 4.19 12.66 -8.47
N MET A 420 4.72 11.93 -9.45
CA MET A 420 4.37 10.54 -9.79
C MET A 420 5.20 9.50 -9.07
N SER A 421 6.30 9.91 -8.41
CA SER A 421 6.91 9.10 -7.36
C SER A 421 5.89 8.78 -6.25
N PHE A 422 4.77 9.51 -6.23
CA PHE A 422 3.49 9.10 -5.69
C PHE A 422 2.56 8.50 -6.77
N ASP A 423 2.56 7.18 -6.90
CA ASP A 423 1.66 6.46 -7.79
C ASP A 423 0.27 6.28 -7.15
N SER A 424 -0.74 7.00 -7.65
CA SER A 424 -2.13 6.91 -7.17
C SER A 424 -2.78 5.53 -7.40
N SER A 425 -2.26 4.72 -8.32
CA SER A 425 -2.68 3.33 -8.54
C SER A 425 -2.07 2.37 -7.50
N LYS A 426 -0.87 2.68 -6.98
CA LYS A 426 -0.22 1.99 -5.85
C LYS A 426 -0.59 2.59 -4.48
N LEU A 427 -1.34 3.70 -4.41
CA LEU A 427 -1.80 4.35 -3.17
C LEU A 427 -2.45 3.37 -2.18
N PHE A 428 -3.19 2.39 -2.71
CA PHE A 428 -3.85 1.34 -1.92
C PHE A 428 -3.17 -0.03 -2.02
N GLN A 429 -2.05 -0.12 -2.75
CA GLN A 429 -1.21 -1.33 -2.82
C GLN A 429 -0.08 -1.29 -1.77
N THR A 430 0.35 -0.10 -1.34
CA THR A 430 1.40 0.09 -0.33
C THR A 430 1.04 1.20 0.68
N TYR A 431 1.70 1.19 1.85
CA TYR A 431 1.51 2.23 2.86
C TYR A 431 2.37 3.46 2.57
N GLN A 432 1.69 4.57 2.30
CA GLN A 432 2.27 5.83 1.83
C GLN A 432 2.90 6.65 2.94
N SER A 433 3.88 7.50 2.61
CA SER A 433 4.42 8.47 3.58
C SER A 433 3.46 9.64 3.80
N HIS A 434 3.69 10.41 4.85
CA HIS A 434 2.95 11.65 5.13
C HIS A 434 3.06 12.63 3.96
N ARG A 435 4.24 12.70 3.32
CA ARG A 435 4.49 13.50 2.13
C ARG A 435 3.58 13.07 0.98
N ASP A 436 3.58 11.77 0.70
CA ASP A 436 2.78 11.12 -0.35
C ASP A 436 1.27 11.34 -0.12
N ILE A 437 0.82 11.17 1.13
CA ILE A 437 -0.56 11.40 1.55
C ILE A 437 -0.95 12.87 1.34
N LYS A 438 -0.10 13.81 1.74
CA LYS A 438 -0.34 15.24 1.53
C LYS A 438 -0.44 15.57 0.05
N GLN A 439 0.51 15.08 -0.75
CA GLN A 439 0.54 15.27 -2.18
C GLN A 439 -0.74 14.75 -2.85
N TYR A 440 -1.21 13.55 -2.47
CA TYR A 440 -2.47 13.03 -2.93
C TYR A 440 -3.66 13.95 -2.67
N LEU A 441 -3.76 14.44 -1.43
CA LEU A 441 -4.85 15.32 -1.03
C LEU A 441 -4.77 16.66 -1.76
N ASP A 442 -3.57 17.22 -1.94
CA ASP A 442 -3.34 18.44 -2.71
C ASP A 442 -3.77 18.26 -4.18
N THR A 443 -3.44 17.13 -4.82
CA THR A 443 -3.90 16.79 -6.17
C THR A 443 -5.42 16.71 -6.25
N LEU A 444 -6.07 16.03 -5.30
CA LEU A 444 -7.53 15.96 -5.25
C LEU A 444 -8.18 17.35 -5.05
N LEU A 445 -7.59 18.18 -4.20
CA LEU A 445 -8.04 19.56 -3.96
C LEU A 445 -7.94 20.42 -5.23
N GLN A 446 -6.92 20.21 -6.05
CA GLN A 446 -6.76 20.90 -7.33
C GLN A 446 -7.74 20.39 -8.39
N GLN A 447 -7.87 19.07 -8.54
CA GLN A 447 -8.69 18.44 -9.58
C GLN A 447 -10.19 18.54 -9.30
N HIS A 448 -10.59 18.55 -8.02
CA HIS A 448 -11.99 18.51 -7.59
C HIS A 448 -12.33 19.64 -6.63
N SER A 449 -11.81 20.84 -6.90
CA SER A 449 -12.00 22.05 -6.06
C SER A 449 -13.45 22.44 -5.79
N SER A 450 -14.41 21.93 -6.57
CA SER A 450 -15.84 22.10 -6.31
C SER A 450 -16.40 21.11 -5.27
N LYS A 451 -15.77 19.95 -5.04
CA LYS A 451 -16.30 18.88 -4.18
C LYS A 451 -15.52 18.69 -2.88
N ILE A 452 -14.25 19.10 -2.83
CA ILE A 452 -13.37 18.92 -1.66
C ILE A 452 -12.66 20.23 -1.30
N GLU A 453 -12.52 20.49 -0.01
CA GLU A 453 -11.71 21.60 0.53
C GLU A 453 -10.96 21.20 1.80
N VAL A 454 -9.96 22.00 2.18
CA VAL A 454 -9.30 21.88 3.50
C VAL A 454 -10.20 22.50 4.57
N PHE A 455 -10.71 21.67 5.48
CA PHE A 455 -11.60 22.10 6.57
C PHE A 455 -10.84 22.65 7.78
N SER A 456 -9.68 22.07 8.08
CA SER A 456 -8.81 22.44 9.18
C SER A 456 -7.38 21.98 8.89
N ARG A 457 -6.42 22.82 9.28
CA ARG A 457 -4.98 22.58 9.19
C ARG A 457 -4.38 22.77 10.58
N ALA A 458 -3.68 21.75 11.06
CA ALA A 458 -2.89 21.79 12.27
C ALA A 458 -1.47 21.29 12.00
N GLU A 459 -0.60 21.40 12.99
CA GLU A 459 0.80 20.97 12.90
C GLU A 459 1.11 20.03 14.06
N SER A 460 1.86 18.95 13.77
CA SER A 460 2.37 18.01 14.76
C SER A 460 3.51 18.60 15.59
N TYR A 461 4.17 17.79 16.42
CA TYR A 461 5.34 18.24 17.18
C TYR A 461 6.57 18.46 16.31
N GLU A 462 6.82 17.60 15.33
CA GLU A 462 7.97 17.67 14.41
C GLU A 462 7.69 18.52 13.16
N GLY A 463 6.61 19.32 13.16
CA GLY A 463 6.33 20.29 12.08
C GLY A 463 5.56 19.72 10.88
N ARG A 464 5.00 18.50 10.97
CA ARG A 464 4.22 17.90 9.88
C ARG A 464 2.76 18.36 9.93
N GLU A 465 2.19 18.66 8.77
CA GLU A 465 0.79 19.08 8.67
C GLU A 465 -0.19 17.95 9.01
N ILE A 466 -1.25 18.30 9.73
CA ILE A 466 -2.40 17.45 10.03
C ILE A 466 -3.59 18.05 9.29
N LEU A 467 -3.96 17.42 8.17
CA LEU A 467 -5.01 17.91 7.28
C LEU A 467 -6.34 17.23 7.56
N THR A 468 -7.39 18.03 7.75
CA THR A 468 -8.77 17.57 7.76
C THR A 468 -9.46 18.10 6.51
N VAL A 469 -10.09 17.23 5.72
CA VAL A 469 -10.80 17.59 4.49
C VAL A 469 -12.31 17.57 4.69
N ARG A 470 -13.01 18.51 4.04
CA ARG A 470 -14.47 18.52 3.92
C ARG A 470 -14.85 18.12 2.50
N ILE A 471 -15.81 17.21 2.36
CA ILE A 471 -16.32 16.72 1.08
C ILE A 471 -17.84 16.84 1.06
N CYS A 472 -18.38 17.47 0.02
CA CYS A 472 -19.82 17.58 -0.23
C CYS A 472 -20.12 17.79 -1.71
N HIS A 473 -21.40 18.00 -2.06
CA HIS A 473 -21.83 18.18 -3.45
C HIS A 473 -21.20 19.42 -4.11
N ASP A 474 -21.25 20.56 -3.43
CA ASP A 474 -20.50 21.76 -3.82
C ASP A 474 -20.02 22.48 -2.55
N VAL A 475 -18.70 22.58 -2.37
CA VAL A 475 -18.09 23.24 -1.20
C VAL A 475 -18.24 24.76 -1.24
N ARG A 476 -18.53 25.32 -2.43
CA ARG A 476 -18.70 26.76 -2.70
C ARG A 476 -20.11 27.25 -2.41
N GLU A 477 -21.10 26.36 -2.31
CA GLU A 477 -22.43 26.75 -1.82
C GLU A 477 -22.32 27.27 -0.38
N GLN A 478 -22.88 28.45 -0.10
CA GLN A 478 -22.91 29.00 1.26
C GLN A 478 -23.49 27.98 2.24
N LYS A 479 -22.85 27.84 3.42
CA LYS A 479 -23.25 26.92 4.50
C LYS A 479 -24.76 26.94 4.71
N ARG A 480 -25.45 25.89 4.27
CA ARG A 480 -26.87 25.71 4.58
C ARG A 480 -26.99 25.46 6.08
N PRO A 481 -27.76 26.23 6.86
CA PRO A 481 -27.67 26.27 8.32
C PRO A 481 -27.97 24.98 9.11
N ASN A 482 -28.26 23.83 8.48
CA ASN A 482 -28.77 22.64 9.17
C ASN A 482 -28.29 21.28 8.63
N ARG A 483 -27.24 21.20 7.80
CA ARG A 483 -26.73 19.90 7.33
C ARG A 483 -26.03 19.13 8.46
N TRP A 484 -26.39 17.87 8.62
CA TRP A 484 -25.70 16.97 9.54
C TRP A 484 -24.32 16.64 8.98
N CYS A 485 -23.33 16.40 9.85
CA CYS A 485 -22.01 15.94 9.40
C CYS A 485 -21.63 14.59 9.98
N ILE A 486 -20.85 13.88 9.16
CA ILE A 486 -20.19 12.61 9.45
C ILE A 486 -18.71 12.94 9.66
N LEU A 487 -18.14 12.58 10.80
CA LEU A 487 -16.72 12.71 11.09
C LEU A 487 -16.04 11.34 11.06
N ILE A 488 -14.98 11.19 10.28
CA ILE A 488 -14.10 10.02 10.27
C ILE A 488 -12.68 10.44 10.62
N ASP A 489 -12.02 9.72 11.52
CA ASP A 489 -10.58 9.84 11.76
C ASP A 489 -9.83 8.52 11.60
N ALA A 490 -8.53 8.63 11.33
CA ALA A 490 -7.62 7.51 11.16
C ALA A 490 -6.20 7.86 11.61
N GLY A 491 -5.35 6.83 11.76
CA GLY A 491 -3.95 7.00 12.11
C GLY A 491 -3.71 7.54 13.52
N ILE A 492 -4.64 7.31 14.46
CA ILE A 492 -4.50 7.75 15.85
C ILE A 492 -3.34 7.05 16.57
N HIS A 493 -3.17 5.73 16.34
CA HIS A 493 -1.96 5.02 16.70
C HIS A 493 -1.07 4.90 15.47
N ALA A 494 0.20 5.28 15.63
CA ALA A 494 1.17 5.38 14.54
C ALA A 494 1.30 4.12 13.65
N ARG A 495 1.39 2.93 14.26
CA ARG A 495 1.53 1.64 13.57
C ARG A 495 0.30 1.15 12.80
N GLU A 496 -0.85 1.81 12.91
CA GLU A 496 -2.10 1.33 12.31
C GLU A 496 -2.26 1.81 10.87
N TRP A 497 -1.28 1.51 10.02
CA TRP A 497 -1.13 2.12 8.69
C TRP A 497 -2.34 1.92 7.78
N ILE A 498 -2.98 0.75 7.87
CA ILE A 498 -4.18 0.43 7.08
C ILE A 498 -5.34 1.39 7.33
N THR A 499 -5.46 1.97 8.52
CA THR A 499 -6.55 2.90 8.84
C THR A 499 -6.46 4.16 7.99
N VAL A 500 -5.24 4.63 7.74
CA VAL A 500 -4.94 5.81 6.92
C VAL A 500 -5.30 5.53 5.46
N SER A 501 -4.87 4.37 4.92
CA SER A 501 -5.23 3.95 3.57
C SER A 501 -6.75 3.83 3.39
N VAL A 502 -7.48 3.27 4.36
CA VAL A 502 -8.94 3.18 4.31
C VAL A 502 -9.60 4.56 4.31
N ALA A 503 -9.13 5.49 5.15
CA ALA A 503 -9.66 6.86 5.16
C ALA A 503 -9.46 7.57 3.82
N LEU A 504 -8.28 7.44 3.21
CA LEU A 504 -7.99 7.99 1.88
C LEU A 504 -8.81 7.32 0.78
N PHE A 505 -9.09 6.02 0.90
CA PHE A 505 -9.96 5.32 -0.04
C PHE A 505 -11.40 5.83 0.04
N ILE A 506 -11.90 6.12 1.25
CA ILE A 506 -13.22 6.73 1.44
C ILE A 506 -13.26 8.11 0.79
N VAL A 507 -12.23 8.95 0.99
CA VAL A 507 -12.10 10.26 0.32
C VAL A 507 -12.22 10.08 -1.20
N ARG A 508 -11.47 9.14 -1.79
CA ARG A 508 -11.50 8.83 -3.21
C ARG A 508 -12.90 8.44 -3.71
N GLN A 509 -13.54 7.49 -3.03
CA GLN A 509 -14.85 6.99 -3.44
C GLN A 509 -15.94 8.09 -3.37
N LEU A 510 -15.87 8.97 -2.36
CA LEU A 510 -16.81 10.10 -2.23
C LEU A 510 -16.67 11.12 -3.37
N ILE A 511 -15.49 11.22 -3.97
CA ILE A 511 -15.22 12.15 -5.08
C ILE A 511 -15.53 11.50 -6.43
N GLU A 512 -15.13 10.24 -6.63
CA GLU A 512 -15.18 9.56 -7.93
C GLU A 512 -16.52 8.83 -8.21
N LYS A 513 -17.27 8.40 -7.19
CA LYS A 513 -18.52 7.62 -7.37
C LYS A 513 -19.75 8.48 -7.12
N ASP A 514 -20.23 9.17 -8.15
CA ASP A 514 -21.25 10.20 -8.02
C ASP A 514 -22.64 9.70 -7.57
N GLU A 515 -23.11 8.54 -7.99
CA GLU A 515 -24.50 8.12 -7.67
C GLU A 515 -24.74 7.83 -6.17
N ILE A 516 -23.78 7.16 -5.52
CA ILE A 516 -23.86 6.82 -4.09
C ILE A 516 -23.60 8.08 -3.25
N SER A 517 -22.61 8.86 -3.67
CA SER A 517 -22.19 10.07 -2.98
C SER A 517 -23.23 11.18 -3.08
N ALA A 518 -23.90 11.34 -4.22
CA ALA A 518 -24.98 12.31 -4.41
C ALA A 518 -26.17 12.08 -3.47
N LYS A 519 -26.54 10.81 -3.21
CA LYS A 519 -27.58 10.49 -2.21
C LYS A 519 -27.14 10.87 -0.81
N SER A 520 -25.88 10.60 -0.45
CA SER A 520 -25.33 10.96 0.85
C SER A 520 -25.23 12.47 1.05
N PHE A 521 -24.73 13.21 0.05
CA PHE A 521 -24.52 14.65 0.10
C PHE A 521 -25.83 15.46 0.19
N ARG A 522 -26.99 14.87 -0.11
CA ARG A 522 -28.29 15.50 0.18
C ARG A 522 -28.45 15.76 1.67
N SER A 523 -28.05 14.80 2.50
CA SER A 523 -28.31 14.78 3.94
C SER A 523 -27.09 15.08 4.80
N PHE A 524 -25.88 14.79 4.32
CA PHE A 524 -24.65 14.85 5.11
C PHE A 524 -23.50 15.58 4.44
N GLU A 525 -22.69 16.27 5.25
CA GLU A 525 -21.32 16.66 4.90
C GLU A 525 -20.33 15.65 5.48
N TRP A 526 -19.30 15.29 4.71
CA TRP A 526 -18.26 14.37 5.15
C TRP A 526 -17.02 15.15 5.59
N ILE A 527 -16.60 14.96 6.83
CA ILE A 527 -15.38 15.52 7.40
C ILE A 527 -14.44 14.37 7.68
N ILE A 528 -13.27 14.36 7.06
CA ILE A 528 -12.34 13.24 7.16
C ILE A 528 -10.97 13.78 7.60
N LEU A 529 -10.42 13.20 8.67
CA LEU A 529 -9.06 13.40 9.15
C LEU A 529 -8.24 12.12 8.84
N PRO A 530 -7.54 12.05 7.70
CA PRO A 530 -6.94 10.79 7.23
C PRO A 530 -5.73 10.34 8.06
N LEU A 531 -4.99 11.28 8.65
CA LEU A 531 -3.78 10.98 9.43
C LEU A 531 -3.65 11.93 10.62
N LEU A 532 -4.03 11.44 11.80
CA LEU A 532 -4.01 12.22 13.05
C LEU A 532 -2.62 12.39 13.65
N ASN A 533 -1.79 11.34 13.66
CA ASN A 533 -0.46 11.31 14.29
C ASN A 533 0.65 11.10 13.25
N PRO A 534 0.95 12.12 12.42
CA PRO A 534 1.88 11.98 11.29
C PRO A 534 3.32 11.70 11.73
N ASP A 535 3.79 12.27 12.85
CA ASP A 535 5.17 12.05 13.31
C ASP A 535 5.37 10.62 13.79
N GLY A 536 4.44 10.12 14.60
CA GLY A 536 4.48 8.74 15.04
C GLY A 536 4.39 7.78 13.85
N TYR A 537 3.50 8.08 12.90
CA TYR A 537 3.27 7.30 11.69
C TYR A 537 4.56 7.14 10.86
N GLU A 538 5.24 8.25 10.51
CA GLU A 538 6.52 8.20 9.78
C GLU A 538 7.58 7.40 10.52
N TYR A 539 7.76 7.70 11.81
CA TYR A 539 8.72 6.97 12.63
C TYR A 539 8.41 5.47 12.68
N SER A 540 7.13 5.10 12.69
CA SER A 540 6.75 3.69 12.70
C SER A 540 7.08 2.99 11.38
N ARG A 541 6.91 3.66 10.24
CA ARG A 541 7.22 3.11 8.91
C ARG A 541 8.72 2.93 8.70
N GLU A 542 9.51 3.90 9.12
CA GLU A 542 10.94 3.97 8.80
C GLU A 542 11.84 3.31 9.86
N HIS A 543 11.48 3.42 11.15
CA HIS A 543 12.41 3.09 12.24
C HIS A 543 11.89 1.99 13.16
N ASN A 544 10.61 2.01 13.53
CA ASN A 544 10.04 1.02 14.43
C ASN A 544 8.57 0.71 14.13
N LYS A 545 8.34 -0.39 13.40
CA LYS A 545 7.00 -0.83 12.96
C LYS A 545 6.00 -1.03 14.10
N MET A 546 6.46 -1.21 15.33
CA MET A 546 5.61 -1.40 16.51
C MET A 546 5.31 -0.10 17.27
N TRP A 547 5.90 1.02 16.84
CA TRP A 547 5.71 2.32 17.47
C TRP A 547 4.27 2.80 17.35
N ARG A 548 3.69 3.30 18.46
CA ARG A 548 2.27 3.71 18.50
C ARG A 548 2.02 5.16 18.92
N LYS A 549 3.02 5.81 19.55
CA LYS A 549 2.87 7.08 20.25
C LYS A 549 3.20 8.27 19.35
N THR A 550 2.97 9.49 19.81
CA THR A 550 3.53 10.73 19.21
C THR A 550 5.07 10.73 19.29
N ARG A 551 5.71 11.79 18.79
CA ARG A 551 7.18 11.93 18.80
C ARG A 551 7.74 13.03 19.70
N ARG A 552 6.89 13.67 20.51
CA ARG A 552 7.34 14.67 21.48
C ARG A 552 8.25 14.05 22.55
N PRO A 553 9.51 14.51 22.74
CA PRO A 553 10.36 14.10 23.85
C PRO A 553 9.73 14.41 25.21
N LEU A 554 9.87 13.50 26.19
CA LEU A 554 9.27 13.63 27.52
C LEU A 554 10.33 13.83 28.62
N GLY A 555 10.02 14.72 29.58
CA GLY A 555 10.75 14.86 30.86
C GLY A 555 11.81 15.99 30.94
N PRO A 556 12.31 16.31 32.15
CA PRO A 556 13.43 17.23 32.36
C PRO A 556 14.77 16.59 31.94
N ARG A 557 15.83 17.43 31.81
CA ARG A 557 17.12 17.17 31.12
C ARG A 557 17.77 15.75 31.28
N HIS A 558 17.45 14.98 32.32
CA HIS A 558 18.00 13.63 32.60
C HIS A 558 17.13 12.43 32.16
N ARG A 559 15.90 12.62 31.65
CA ARG A 559 15.01 11.51 31.18
C ARG A 559 14.69 11.54 29.67
N ARG A 560 15.60 12.10 28.87
CA ARG A 560 15.45 12.30 27.41
C ARG A 560 15.28 11.02 26.57
N SER A 561 15.39 9.83 27.15
CA SER A 561 15.26 8.55 26.41
C SER A 561 13.81 8.18 26.08
N CYS A 562 12.81 8.75 26.76
CA CYS A 562 11.41 8.38 26.57
C CYS A 562 10.65 9.42 25.75
N VAL A 563 9.99 8.94 24.69
CA VAL A 563 9.39 9.79 23.65
C VAL A 563 7.93 9.44 23.48
N GLY A 564 7.07 10.45 23.37
CA GLY A 564 5.72 10.33 22.85
C GLY A 564 4.64 9.95 23.87
N VAL A 565 3.42 10.38 23.56
CA VAL A 565 2.19 10.05 24.28
C VAL A 565 1.31 9.15 23.40
N ASP A 566 0.58 8.24 24.03
CA ASP A 566 -0.46 7.45 23.37
C ASP A 566 -1.69 8.33 23.11
N CYS A 567 -1.89 8.79 21.86
CA CYS A 567 -2.98 9.72 21.50
C CYS A 567 -4.34 9.24 22.00
N ASN A 568 -4.64 7.94 21.87
CA ASN A 568 -5.91 7.35 22.29
C ASN A 568 -6.06 7.20 23.82
N ARG A 569 -5.08 7.64 24.60
CA ARG A 569 -5.13 7.77 26.07
C ARG A 569 -5.02 9.22 26.53
N ASN A 570 -4.89 10.17 25.61
CA ASN A 570 -4.70 11.59 25.92
C ASN A 570 -6.01 12.40 25.91
N PHE A 571 -7.17 11.75 25.83
CA PHE A 571 -8.49 12.39 25.95
C PHE A 571 -8.95 12.48 27.41
N ASN A 572 -9.93 13.33 27.72
CA ASN A 572 -10.38 13.60 29.09
C ASN A 572 -11.30 12.53 29.70
N VAL A 573 -12.00 11.72 28.88
CA VAL A 573 -12.88 10.66 29.38
C VAL A 573 -12.07 9.46 29.85
N ALA A 574 -12.26 9.04 31.10
CA ALA A 574 -11.56 7.91 31.72
C ALA A 574 -10.02 7.97 31.59
N TRP A 575 -9.46 9.18 31.48
CA TRP A 575 -8.04 9.45 31.30
C TRP A 575 -7.16 8.71 32.32
N THR A 576 -7.66 8.56 33.55
CA THR A 576 -6.96 7.93 34.67
C THR A 576 -6.60 6.46 34.44
N ILE A 577 -7.22 5.78 33.47
CA ILE A 577 -6.93 4.37 33.12
C ILE A 577 -5.59 4.21 32.37
N GLY A 578 -5.13 5.26 31.68
CA GLY A 578 -3.86 5.22 30.96
C GLY A 578 -2.64 5.22 31.88
N SER A 579 -1.50 4.74 31.39
CA SER A 579 -0.26 4.60 32.19
C SER A 579 0.33 5.96 32.54
N THR A 580 0.82 6.12 33.76
CA THR A 580 1.59 7.28 34.23
C THR A 580 3.10 7.15 33.99
N ARG A 581 3.59 5.97 33.60
CA ARG A 581 5.01 5.74 33.28
C ARG A 581 5.36 6.32 31.91
N PHE A 582 6.27 7.29 31.84
CA PHE A 582 6.68 8.01 30.60
C PHE A 582 7.06 7.07 29.44
N CYS A 583 7.80 6.01 29.72
CA CYS A 583 8.31 5.08 28.71
C CYS A 583 7.30 4.02 28.29
N SER A 584 6.12 3.97 28.94
CA SER A 584 5.06 3.04 28.57
C SER A 584 4.53 3.35 27.18
N LEU A 585 4.20 2.29 26.44
CA LEU A 585 3.45 2.37 25.19
C LEU A 585 2.02 2.91 25.41
N LEU A 586 1.49 2.83 26.63
CA LEU A 586 0.16 3.33 27.03
C LEU A 586 0.25 4.65 27.80
N TYR A 587 1.38 5.37 27.71
CA TYR A 587 1.57 6.60 28.46
C TYR A 587 0.53 7.64 28.05
N ARG A 588 -0.27 8.11 29.02
CA ARG A 588 -1.46 8.94 28.78
C ARG A 588 -1.19 10.45 28.62
N GLY A 589 0.08 10.86 28.75
CA GLY A 589 0.47 12.26 28.84
C GLY A 589 0.34 12.81 30.27
N GLU A 590 0.78 14.05 30.45
CA GLU A 590 0.78 14.73 31.77
C GLU A 590 -0.61 15.22 32.17
N ARG A 591 -1.44 15.55 31.18
CA ARG A 591 -2.83 15.97 31.32
C ARG A 591 -3.61 15.64 30.05
N PRO A 592 -4.96 15.58 30.09
CA PRO A 592 -5.77 15.49 28.88
C PRO A 592 -5.42 16.59 27.88
N PHE A 593 -5.42 16.24 26.60
CA PHE A 593 -5.08 17.11 25.47
C PHE A 593 -3.72 17.78 25.65
N SER A 594 -2.70 17.04 26.09
CA SER A 594 -1.33 17.57 26.20
C SER A 594 -0.65 17.65 24.84
N GLU A 595 -1.01 16.77 23.91
CA GLU A 595 -0.43 16.70 22.57
C GLU A 595 -1.14 17.62 21.57
N ARG A 596 -0.42 18.11 20.53
CA ARG A 596 -0.98 19.00 19.50
C ARG A 596 -2.06 18.27 18.68
N GLU A 597 -1.81 17.01 18.38
CA GLU A 597 -2.64 16.09 17.63
C GLU A 597 -4.02 15.90 18.28
N THR A 598 -4.05 15.64 19.60
CA THR A 598 -5.33 15.44 20.32
C THR A 598 -6.07 16.76 20.58
N LYS A 599 -5.36 17.88 20.71
CA LYS A 599 -5.99 19.22 20.75
C LYS A 599 -6.69 19.54 19.43
N ASN A 600 -6.09 19.19 18.29
CA ASN A 600 -6.70 19.38 16.98
C ASN A 600 -8.06 18.64 16.89
N VAL A 601 -8.12 17.39 17.33
CA VAL A 601 -9.39 16.62 17.36
C VAL A 601 -10.42 17.25 18.30
N ARG A 602 -10.01 17.71 19.48
CA ARG A 602 -10.90 18.43 20.41
C ARG A 602 -11.50 19.67 19.75
N ASP A 603 -10.68 20.46 19.08
CA ASP A 603 -11.11 21.71 18.46
C ASP A 603 -11.97 21.45 17.22
N LEU A 604 -11.71 20.37 16.49
CA LEU A 604 -12.57 19.86 15.43
C LEU A 604 -13.98 19.51 15.95
N PHE A 605 -14.08 18.73 17.03
CA PHE A 605 -15.38 18.41 17.64
C PHE A 605 -16.12 19.65 18.15
N ARG A 606 -15.40 20.66 18.67
CA ARG A 606 -16.02 21.93 19.08
C ARG A 606 -16.58 22.69 17.89
N LYS A 607 -15.83 22.74 16.78
CA LYS A 607 -16.24 23.41 15.54
C LYS A 607 -17.44 22.72 14.87
N LEU A 608 -17.57 21.41 15.01
CA LEU A 608 -18.63 20.62 14.37
C LEU A 608 -19.91 20.46 15.21
N ARG A 609 -19.96 20.88 16.48
CA ARG A 609 -21.16 20.80 17.31
C ARG A 609 -22.13 21.96 17.01
N PRO A 610 -23.45 21.71 16.89
CA PRO A 610 -24.19 20.45 17.11
C PRO A 610 -24.41 19.60 15.83
N ALA A 611 -23.78 19.95 14.71
CA ALA A 611 -24.01 19.35 13.39
C ALA A 611 -23.50 17.89 13.26
N CYS A 612 -22.45 17.52 14.00
CA CYS A 612 -21.90 16.16 13.97
C CYS A 612 -22.87 15.14 14.58
N LYS A 613 -23.46 14.28 13.74
CA LYS A 613 -24.40 13.22 14.17
C LYS A 613 -23.79 11.83 14.18
N PHE A 614 -22.68 11.63 13.46
CA PHE A 614 -22.01 10.35 13.36
C PHE A 614 -20.49 10.55 13.43
N TYR A 615 -19.83 9.71 14.23
CA TYR A 615 -18.38 9.70 14.39
C TYR A 615 -17.86 8.26 14.29
N LEU A 616 -16.83 8.06 13.47
CA LEU A 616 -16.16 6.78 13.31
C LEU A 616 -14.65 6.97 13.40
N SER A 617 -14.02 6.30 14.37
CA SER A 617 -12.56 6.23 14.47
C SER A 617 -12.07 4.90 13.92
N LEU A 618 -11.19 4.94 12.93
CA LEU A 618 -10.67 3.73 12.28
C LEU A 618 -9.50 3.15 13.07
N HIS A 619 -9.62 1.88 13.42
CA HIS A 619 -8.59 1.06 14.05
C HIS A 619 -8.37 -0.23 13.25
N SER A 620 -7.19 -0.82 13.40
CA SER A 620 -6.80 -2.10 12.79
C SER A 620 -6.89 -3.24 13.80
N TYR A 621 -6.65 -4.49 13.37
CA TYR A 621 -6.62 -5.73 14.19
C TYR A 621 -7.95 -6.52 14.31
N ALA A 622 -9.04 -5.92 14.80
CA ALA A 622 -10.18 -6.70 15.34
C ALA A 622 -11.26 -7.16 14.35
N LYS A 623 -11.20 -6.77 13.05
CA LYS A 623 -12.26 -7.03 12.04
C LYS A 623 -13.70 -6.78 12.58
N ALA A 624 -13.86 -5.81 13.47
CA ALA A 624 -15.08 -5.57 14.21
C ALA A 624 -15.41 -4.07 14.19
N ILE A 625 -16.69 -3.75 13.98
CA ILE A 625 -17.22 -2.43 14.30
C ILE A 625 -17.41 -2.39 15.81
N LEU A 626 -16.45 -1.74 16.47
CA LEU A 626 -16.53 -1.41 17.88
C LEU A 626 -17.38 -0.16 18.01
N TYR A 627 -18.68 -0.34 18.25
CA TYR A 627 -19.40 0.65 19.04
C TYR A 627 -18.80 0.66 20.45
N PRO A 628 -19.03 1.69 21.28
CA PRO A 628 -18.66 1.65 22.68
C PRO A 628 -19.21 0.37 23.35
N ARG A 629 -18.41 -0.71 23.35
CA ARG A 629 -18.80 -2.05 23.82
C ARG A 629 -18.41 -2.17 25.27
N ALA A 630 -19.09 -1.38 26.10
CA ALA A 630 -19.52 -1.97 27.35
C ALA A 630 -20.36 -3.21 26.99
N TYR A 631 -20.23 -4.28 27.75
CA TYR A 631 -21.09 -5.47 27.67
C TYR A 631 -22.50 -5.09 27.25
N THR A 632 -23.07 -5.77 26.24
CA THR A 632 -24.35 -5.40 25.63
C THR A 632 -25.47 -5.44 26.66
N SER A 633 -26.34 -4.45 26.68
CA SER A 633 -27.55 -4.51 27.52
C SER A 633 -28.52 -5.55 26.99
N HIS A 634 -29.44 -6.01 27.83
CA HIS A 634 -30.56 -6.87 27.44
C HIS A 634 -31.31 -6.32 26.23
N ARG A 635 -31.50 -5.00 26.16
CA ARG A 635 -32.09 -4.31 25.00
C ARG A 635 -31.25 -4.50 23.74
N ASP A 636 -29.92 -4.30 23.82
CA ASP A 636 -29.01 -4.47 22.69
C ASP A 636 -28.97 -5.93 22.22
N ILE A 637 -29.02 -6.88 23.17
CA ILE A 637 -29.09 -8.31 22.89
C ILE A 637 -30.36 -8.63 22.10
N LYS A 638 -31.51 -8.13 22.53
CA LYS A 638 -32.79 -8.31 21.83
C LYS A 638 -32.71 -7.73 20.42
N GLN A 639 -32.25 -6.49 20.28
CA GLN A 639 -32.14 -5.83 18.97
C GLN A 639 -31.19 -6.59 18.02
N TYR A 640 -30.08 -7.11 18.54
CA TYR A 640 -29.15 -7.93 17.77
C TYR A 640 -29.81 -9.21 17.26
N LEU A 641 -30.53 -9.93 18.12
CA LEU A 641 -31.23 -11.15 17.76
C LEU A 641 -32.39 -10.89 16.79
N ASP A 642 -33.13 -9.80 16.95
CA ASP A 642 -34.19 -9.37 16.02
C ASP A 642 -33.61 -9.08 14.63
N THR A 643 -32.43 -8.46 14.57
CA THR A 643 -31.72 -8.20 13.31
C THR A 643 -31.32 -9.52 12.62
N LEU A 644 -30.76 -10.46 13.38
CA LEU A 644 -30.43 -11.78 12.84
C LEU A 644 -31.68 -12.53 12.36
N LEU A 645 -32.79 -12.43 13.10
CA LEU A 645 -34.07 -13.02 12.71
C LEU A 645 -34.58 -12.43 11.40
N GLN A 646 -34.50 -11.12 11.22
CA GLN A 646 -34.88 -10.45 9.96
C GLN A 646 -34.03 -10.92 8.78
N GLN A 647 -32.71 -11.02 8.99
CA GLN A 647 -31.76 -11.37 7.93
C GLN A 647 -31.77 -12.87 7.58
N HIS A 648 -32.06 -13.73 8.56
CA HIS A 648 -31.90 -15.18 8.44
C HIS A 648 -33.15 -15.94 8.90
N SER A 649 -34.34 -15.42 8.62
CA SER A 649 -35.64 -15.97 9.08
C SER A 649 -35.95 -17.42 8.66
N SER A 650 -35.14 -18.03 7.79
CA SER A 650 -35.22 -19.47 7.45
C SER A 650 -34.40 -20.36 8.39
N LYS A 651 -33.43 -19.80 9.12
CA LYS A 651 -32.42 -20.53 9.91
C LYS A 651 -32.50 -20.28 11.42
N ILE A 652 -33.06 -19.16 11.85
CA ILE A 652 -33.17 -18.76 13.27
C ILE A 652 -34.64 -18.48 13.66
N GLU A 653 -35.01 -18.89 14.86
CA GLU A 653 -36.24 -18.50 15.57
C GLU A 653 -35.83 -17.91 16.93
N VAL A 654 -36.37 -16.75 17.28
CA VAL A 654 -36.14 -16.10 18.58
C VAL A 654 -37.49 -16.01 19.28
N PHE A 655 -37.58 -16.55 20.49
CA PHE A 655 -38.81 -16.53 21.27
C PHE A 655 -38.52 -16.35 22.76
N SER A 656 -39.49 -15.81 23.49
CA SER A 656 -39.49 -15.75 24.95
C SER A 656 -40.66 -16.57 25.48
N ARG A 657 -40.46 -17.33 26.57
CA ARG A 657 -41.54 -18.05 27.27
C ARG A 657 -41.68 -17.68 28.73
N ALA A 658 -40.80 -16.80 29.19
CA ALA A 658 -40.78 -16.34 30.56
C ALA A 658 -40.24 -14.92 30.61
N GLU A 659 -40.73 -14.16 31.57
CA GLU A 659 -40.17 -12.87 31.94
C GLU A 659 -39.50 -13.00 33.30
N SER A 660 -38.47 -12.20 33.52
CA SER A 660 -37.81 -12.04 34.81
C SER A 660 -38.73 -11.34 35.82
N TYR A 661 -38.22 -11.04 37.02
CA TYR A 661 -39.01 -10.34 38.04
C TYR A 661 -39.30 -8.89 37.66
N GLU A 662 -38.33 -8.19 37.07
CA GLU A 662 -38.43 -6.80 36.63
C GLU A 662 -39.01 -6.66 35.20
N GLY A 663 -39.62 -7.73 34.66
CA GLY A 663 -40.37 -7.70 33.39
C GLY A 663 -39.52 -7.77 32.13
N ARG A 664 -38.28 -8.27 32.21
CA ARG A 664 -37.43 -8.50 31.02
C ARG A 664 -37.62 -9.90 30.47
N GLU A 665 -37.78 -10.01 29.16
CA GLU A 665 -37.91 -11.29 28.47
C GLU A 665 -36.67 -12.18 28.64
N ILE A 666 -36.87 -13.46 28.93
CA ILE A 666 -35.80 -14.47 28.93
C ILE A 666 -35.76 -15.10 27.54
N LEU A 667 -34.98 -14.48 26.67
CA LEU A 667 -34.87 -14.84 25.25
C LEU A 667 -34.25 -16.22 25.08
N THR A 668 -34.84 -17.01 24.18
CA THR A 668 -34.34 -18.31 23.73
C THR A 668 -34.19 -18.26 22.21
N VAL A 669 -33.03 -18.69 21.73
CA VAL A 669 -32.69 -18.75 20.32
C VAL A 669 -32.68 -20.20 19.87
N ARG A 670 -33.42 -20.51 18.82
CA ARG A 670 -33.44 -21.80 18.16
C ARG A 670 -32.84 -21.67 16.77
N ILE A 671 -31.88 -22.53 16.44
CA ILE A 671 -31.19 -22.52 15.15
C ILE A 671 -31.27 -23.91 14.54
N CYS A 672 -31.78 -24.00 13.31
CA CYS A 672 -31.75 -25.22 12.51
C CYS A 672 -31.69 -24.90 11.00
N HIS A 673 -31.30 -25.87 10.17
CA HIS A 673 -31.12 -25.68 8.73
C HIS A 673 -32.44 -25.40 7.97
N ASP A 674 -33.60 -25.62 8.60
CA ASP A 674 -34.90 -25.29 8.03
C ASP A 674 -35.95 -25.12 9.14
N VAL A 675 -36.09 -23.90 9.67
CA VAL A 675 -36.98 -23.60 10.81
C VAL A 675 -38.47 -23.70 10.41
N ARG A 676 -38.77 -23.61 9.12
CA ARG A 676 -40.15 -23.53 8.59
C ARG A 676 -40.77 -24.91 8.30
N GLU A 677 -39.97 -25.97 8.14
CA GLU A 677 -40.47 -27.36 8.07
C GLU A 677 -40.92 -27.86 9.47
N GLN A 678 -42.19 -27.64 9.83
CA GLN A 678 -42.77 -28.06 11.13
C GLN A 678 -42.86 -29.58 11.36
N LYS A 679 -42.50 -30.43 10.38
CA LYS A 679 -42.64 -31.89 10.47
C LYS A 679 -41.34 -32.63 10.17
N ARG A 680 -40.43 -32.71 11.15
CA ARG A 680 -39.49 -33.84 11.27
C ARG A 680 -39.36 -34.27 12.73
N PRO A 681 -39.96 -35.39 13.16
CA PRO A 681 -39.70 -35.95 14.47
C PRO A 681 -38.28 -36.56 14.49
N ASN A 682 -37.54 -36.37 15.60
CA ASN A 682 -36.24 -36.99 15.93
C ASN A 682 -34.91 -36.32 15.49
N ARG A 683 -34.80 -34.98 15.41
CA ARG A 683 -33.46 -34.35 15.45
C ARG A 683 -32.95 -34.26 16.89
N TRP A 684 -31.69 -34.62 17.10
CA TRP A 684 -31.04 -34.42 18.39
C TRP A 684 -30.80 -32.95 18.66
N CYS A 685 -30.95 -32.53 19.90
CA CYS A 685 -30.82 -31.14 20.32
C CYS A 685 -29.59 -30.93 21.19
N ILE A 686 -28.93 -29.78 21.01
CA ILE A 686 -27.91 -29.23 21.90
C ILE A 686 -28.50 -28.02 22.60
N LEU A 687 -28.44 -27.99 23.93
CA LEU A 687 -28.88 -26.86 24.75
C LEU A 687 -27.67 -26.15 25.36
N ILE A 688 -27.57 -24.83 25.17
CA ILE A 688 -26.54 -23.99 25.79
C ILE A 688 -27.20 -22.88 26.59
N ASP A 689 -26.75 -22.64 27.83
CA ASP A 689 -27.12 -21.46 28.59
C ASP A 689 -25.92 -20.60 29.00
N ALA A 690 -26.19 -19.31 29.19
CA ALA A 690 -25.23 -18.32 29.62
C ALA A 690 -25.89 -17.26 30.52
N GLY A 691 -25.06 -16.53 31.28
CA GLY A 691 -25.53 -15.47 32.16
C GLY A 691 -26.42 -15.98 33.31
N ILE A 692 -26.26 -17.24 33.72
CA ILE A 692 -26.97 -17.79 34.90
C ILE A 692 -26.56 -17.06 36.18
N HIS A 693 -25.28 -16.69 36.30
CA HIS A 693 -24.82 -15.70 37.27
C HIS A 693 -24.73 -14.34 36.60
N ALA A 694 -25.38 -13.35 37.20
CA ALA A 694 -25.50 -12.00 36.64
C ALA A 694 -24.17 -11.34 36.22
N ARG A 695 -23.14 -11.44 37.07
CA ARG A 695 -21.81 -10.87 36.82
C ARG A 695 -21.01 -11.55 35.70
N GLU A 696 -21.40 -12.73 35.23
CA GLU A 696 -20.59 -13.52 34.29
C GLU A 696 -20.78 -13.02 32.85
N TRP A 697 -20.50 -11.74 32.61
CA TRP A 697 -20.87 -11.05 31.39
C TRP A 697 -20.23 -11.65 30.13
N ILE A 698 -19.01 -12.19 30.27
CA ILE A 698 -18.30 -12.85 29.16
C ILE A 698 -19.06 -14.07 28.62
N THR A 699 -19.80 -14.79 29.46
CA THR A 699 -20.57 -15.98 29.03
C THR A 699 -21.67 -15.59 28.04
N VAL A 700 -22.31 -14.43 28.25
CA VAL A 700 -23.32 -13.87 27.35
C VAL A 700 -22.69 -13.56 25.98
N SER A 701 -21.50 -12.96 25.98
CA SER A 701 -20.76 -12.68 24.75
C SER A 701 -20.38 -13.96 23.99
N VAL A 702 -19.96 -15.01 24.71
CA VAL A 702 -19.66 -16.33 24.12
C VAL A 702 -20.92 -16.95 23.51
N ALA A 703 -22.06 -16.91 24.21
CA ALA A 703 -23.32 -17.45 23.69
C ALA A 703 -23.79 -16.73 22.42
N LEU A 704 -23.71 -15.40 22.37
CA LEU A 704 -24.04 -14.64 21.16
C LEU A 704 -23.04 -14.90 20.02
N PHE A 705 -21.76 -15.10 20.34
CA PHE A 705 -20.78 -15.49 19.35
C PHE A 705 -21.10 -16.86 18.74
N ILE A 706 -21.54 -17.83 19.54
CA ILE A 706 -22.00 -19.15 19.07
C ILE A 706 -23.19 -18.99 18.11
N VAL A 707 -24.22 -18.22 18.50
CA VAL A 707 -25.37 -17.91 17.64
C VAL A 707 -24.91 -17.38 16.28
N ARG A 708 -23.98 -16.42 16.31
CA ARG A 708 -23.41 -15.83 15.10
C ARG A 708 -22.68 -16.85 14.23
N GLN A 709 -21.80 -17.68 14.80
CA GLN A 709 -21.04 -18.67 14.04
C GLN A 709 -21.96 -19.69 13.36
N LEU A 710 -23.02 -20.13 14.05
CA LEU A 710 -23.97 -21.11 13.52
C LEU A 710 -24.82 -20.56 12.35
N ILE A 711 -25.01 -19.24 12.28
CA ILE A 711 -25.85 -18.59 11.24
C ILE A 711 -25.02 -18.11 10.06
N GLU A 712 -23.92 -17.39 10.32
CA GLU A 712 -23.16 -16.67 9.29
C GLU A 712 -22.09 -17.54 8.61
N LYS A 713 -21.55 -18.58 9.27
CA LYS A 713 -20.43 -19.38 8.75
C LYS A 713 -20.85 -20.79 8.33
N ASP A 714 -21.70 -20.85 7.30
CA ASP A 714 -22.29 -22.09 6.77
C ASP A 714 -21.24 -23.10 6.25
N GLU A 715 -20.05 -22.63 5.82
CA GLU A 715 -18.98 -23.50 5.27
C GLU A 715 -18.13 -24.22 6.34
N ILE A 716 -18.00 -23.65 7.55
CA ILE A 716 -17.17 -24.23 8.63
C ILE A 716 -17.97 -25.26 9.46
N SER A 717 -19.30 -25.19 9.39
CA SER A 717 -20.22 -26.09 10.10
C SER A 717 -20.25 -27.45 9.40
N ALA A 718 -19.28 -28.33 9.72
CA ALA A 718 -19.20 -29.71 9.22
C ALA A 718 -20.58 -30.41 9.23
N LYS A 719 -20.77 -31.45 8.40
CA LYS A 719 -21.99 -32.30 8.36
C LYS A 719 -22.58 -32.66 9.75
N SER A 720 -21.74 -32.72 10.79
CA SER A 720 -22.10 -32.95 12.19
C SER A 720 -22.87 -31.80 12.88
N PHE A 721 -22.63 -30.53 12.54
CA PHE A 721 -23.33 -29.37 13.14
C PHE A 721 -24.76 -29.25 12.62
N ARG A 722 -24.98 -29.61 11.34
CA ARG A 722 -26.30 -29.69 10.70
C ARG A 722 -27.14 -30.87 11.22
N SER A 723 -26.54 -31.84 11.92
CA SER A 723 -27.27 -32.96 12.51
C SER A 723 -27.95 -32.65 13.85
N PHE A 724 -27.67 -31.48 14.44
CA PHE A 724 -28.29 -31.04 15.69
C PHE A 724 -29.17 -29.82 15.49
N GLU A 725 -30.25 -29.76 16.26
CA GLU A 725 -30.98 -28.54 16.56
C GLU A 725 -30.29 -27.81 17.73
N TRP A 726 -30.07 -26.50 17.60
CA TRP A 726 -29.38 -25.72 18.62
C TRP A 726 -30.38 -24.85 19.36
N ILE A 727 -30.45 -25.00 20.68
CA ILE A 727 -31.24 -24.16 21.56
C ILE A 727 -30.27 -23.41 22.48
N ILE A 728 -30.31 -22.09 22.44
CA ILE A 728 -29.35 -21.23 23.14
C ILE A 728 -30.12 -20.21 23.97
N LEU A 729 -29.81 -20.12 25.27
CA LEU A 729 -30.29 -19.09 26.19
C LEU A 729 -29.14 -18.13 26.43
N PRO A 730 -29.01 -17.05 25.62
CA PRO A 730 -27.85 -16.18 25.68
C PRO A 730 -27.75 -15.39 26.98
N LEU A 731 -28.88 -15.13 27.66
CA LEU A 731 -28.91 -14.43 28.93
C LEU A 731 -30.06 -14.94 29.80
N LEU A 732 -29.74 -15.79 30.77
CA LEU A 732 -30.73 -16.43 31.64
C LEU A 732 -31.24 -15.52 32.77
N ASN A 733 -30.38 -14.68 33.36
CA ASN A 733 -30.73 -13.78 34.47
C ASN A 733 -30.61 -12.31 34.03
N PRO A 734 -31.55 -11.80 33.21
CA PRO A 734 -31.43 -10.48 32.60
C PRO A 734 -31.47 -9.34 33.62
N ASP A 735 -32.29 -9.44 34.67
CA ASP A 735 -32.37 -8.37 35.68
C ASP A 735 -31.09 -8.26 36.50
N GLY A 736 -30.58 -9.40 36.96
CA GLY A 736 -29.33 -9.43 37.68
C GLY A 736 -28.19 -8.92 36.82
N TYR A 737 -28.17 -9.30 35.54
CA TYR A 737 -27.16 -8.88 34.57
C TYR A 737 -27.17 -7.36 34.35
N GLU A 738 -28.32 -6.74 34.07
CA GLU A 738 -28.43 -5.27 33.94
C GLU A 738 -27.99 -4.56 35.22
N TYR A 739 -28.50 -5.00 36.37
CA TYR A 739 -28.10 -4.45 37.66
C TYR A 739 -26.59 -4.58 37.90
N SER A 740 -25.99 -5.70 37.50
CA SER A 740 -24.56 -5.89 37.66
C SER A 740 -23.74 -4.93 36.79
N ARG A 741 -24.18 -4.69 35.56
CA ARG A 741 -23.52 -3.75 34.63
C ARG A 741 -23.59 -2.31 35.10
N GLU A 742 -24.75 -1.91 35.60
CA GLU A 742 -25.03 -0.51 35.91
C GLU A 742 -24.68 -0.12 37.35
N HIS A 743 -24.87 -1.03 38.32
CA HIS A 743 -24.84 -0.69 39.74
C HIS A 743 -23.78 -1.47 40.54
N ASN A 744 -23.68 -2.80 40.33
CA ASN A 744 -22.75 -3.62 41.10
C ASN A 744 -22.16 -4.76 40.27
N LYS A 745 -20.95 -4.55 39.75
CA LYS A 745 -20.25 -5.51 38.89
C LYS A 745 -20.07 -6.89 39.51
N MET A 746 -20.09 -7.02 40.83
CA MET A 746 -19.92 -8.32 41.51
C MET A 746 -21.25 -9.03 41.81
N TRP A 747 -22.38 -8.42 41.44
CA TRP A 747 -23.72 -8.98 41.67
C TRP A 747 -23.94 -10.25 40.85
N ARG A 748 -24.36 -11.34 41.51
CA ARG A 748 -24.55 -12.65 40.84
C ARG A 748 -25.99 -13.17 40.80
N LYS A 749 -26.85 -12.66 41.67
CA LYS A 749 -28.18 -13.23 41.95
C LYS A 749 -29.25 -12.62 41.03
N THR A 750 -30.47 -13.14 41.07
CA THR A 750 -31.66 -12.48 40.52
C THR A 750 -31.96 -11.16 41.26
N ARG A 751 -33.01 -10.45 40.86
CA ARG A 751 -33.41 -9.16 41.44
C ARG A 751 -34.71 -9.18 42.23
N ARG A 752 -35.34 -10.35 42.42
CA ARG A 752 -36.54 -10.47 43.25
C ARG A 752 -36.24 -10.13 44.72
N PRO A 753 -36.93 -9.15 45.34
CA PRO A 753 -36.81 -8.87 46.77
C PRO A 753 -37.21 -10.09 47.62
N LEU A 754 -36.48 -10.35 48.71
CA LEU A 754 -36.72 -11.47 49.62
C LEU A 754 -37.22 -11.01 50.98
N GLY A 755 -38.20 -11.71 51.55
CA GLY A 755 -38.68 -11.55 52.94
C GLY A 755 -40.04 -10.84 53.11
N PRO A 756 -40.66 -10.90 54.31
CA PRO A 756 -41.85 -10.11 54.65
C PRO A 756 -41.52 -8.61 54.72
N ARG A 757 -42.55 -7.74 54.62
CA ARG A 757 -42.47 -6.27 54.42
C ARG A 757 -41.44 -5.50 55.29
N HIS A 758 -40.96 -6.04 56.41
CA HIS A 758 -40.00 -5.42 57.34
C HIS A 758 -38.53 -5.87 57.21
N ARG A 759 -38.20 -6.86 56.36
CA ARG A 759 -36.80 -7.30 56.09
C ARG A 759 -36.42 -7.14 54.59
N ARG A 760 -36.79 -6.01 54.00
CA ARG A 760 -36.58 -5.70 52.56
C ARG A 760 -35.12 -5.48 52.12
N SER A 761 -34.12 -5.77 52.96
CA SER A 761 -32.72 -5.45 52.63
C SER A 761 -32.05 -6.45 51.68
N CYS A 762 -32.57 -7.68 51.57
CA CYS A 762 -31.89 -8.75 50.83
C CYS A 762 -32.65 -9.13 49.56
N VAL A 763 -31.92 -9.19 48.45
CA VAL A 763 -32.47 -9.32 47.11
C VAL A 763 -31.85 -10.50 46.39
N GLY A 764 -32.69 -11.29 45.74
CA GLY A 764 -32.30 -12.27 44.73
C GLY A 764 -31.86 -13.64 45.26
N VAL A 765 -31.98 -14.62 44.38
CA VAL A 765 -31.55 -16.02 44.57
C VAL A 765 -30.40 -16.32 43.61
N ASP A 766 -29.49 -17.20 44.01
CA ASP A 766 -28.45 -17.73 43.12
C ASP A 766 -29.07 -18.79 42.20
N CYS A 767 -29.27 -18.47 40.92
CA CYS A 767 -29.95 -19.36 39.97
C CYS A 767 -29.33 -20.75 39.93
N ASN A 768 -27.99 -20.85 39.96
CA ASN A 768 -27.29 -22.14 39.95
C ASN A 768 -27.24 -22.86 41.32
N ARG A 769 -28.10 -22.46 42.26
CA ARG A 769 -28.38 -23.16 43.52
C ARG A 769 -29.87 -23.49 43.69
N ASN A 770 -30.71 -23.10 42.74
CA ASN A 770 -32.16 -23.14 42.85
C ASN A 770 -32.80 -24.37 42.19
N PHE A 771 -32.03 -25.38 41.80
CA PHE A 771 -32.54 -26.66 41.27
C PHE A 771 -32.75 -27.69 42.39
N ASN A 772 -33.57 -28.72 42.15
CA ASN A 772 -34.00 -29.68 43.18
C ASN A 772 -33.01 -30.82 43.49
N VAL A 773 -31.84 -30.88 42.85
CA VAL A 773 -30.84 -31.94 43.10
C VAL A 773 -29.92 -31.56 44.25
N ALA A 774 -29.88 -32.37 45.31
CA ALA A 774 -29.08 -32.12 46.51
C ALA A 774 -29.25 -30.69 47.07
N TRP A 775 -30.45 -30.12 46.90
CA TRP A 775 -30.74 -28.71 47.18
C TRP A 775 -30.43 -28.30 48.64
N THR A 776 -30.52 -29.24 49.56
CA THR A 776 -30.24 -29.06 50.99
C THR A 776 -28.80 -28.60 51.29
N ILE A 777 -27.84 -28.80 50.37
CA ILE A 777 -26.44 -28.34 50.49
C ILE A 777 -26.32 -26.81 50.32
N GLY A 778 -27.26 -26.18 49.60
CA GLY A 778 -27.21 -24.73 49.32
C GLY A 778 -27.46 -23.86 50.56
N SER A 779 -27.00 -22.62 50.56
CA SER A 779 -27.14 -21.68 51.68
C SER A 779 -28.60 -21.27 51.91
N THR A 780 -29.07 -21.35 53.15
CA THR A 780 -30.39 -20.86 53.61
C THR A 780 -30.39 -19.40 54.07
N ARG A 781 -29.22 -18.75 54.17
CA ARG A 781 -29.11 -17.33 54.57
C ARG A 781 -29.57 -16.42 53.43
N PHE A 782 -30.68 -15.70 53.60
CA PHE A 782 -31.31 -14.81 52.59
C PHE A 782 -30.34 -13.84 51.89
N CYS A 783 -29.43 -13.23 52.66
CA CYS A 783 -28.50 -12.22 52.16
C CYS A 783 -27.23 -12.82 51.54
N SER A 784 -27.05 -14.14 51.62
CA SER A 784 -25.91 -14.82 51.01
C SER A 784 -25.94 -14.65 49.50
N LEU A 785 -24.75 -14.50 48.92
CA LEU A 785 -24.54 -14.56 47.47
C LEU A 785 -24.84 -15.96 46.91
N LEU A 786 -24.83 -17.00 47.75
CA LEU A 786 -25.12 -18.39 47.40
C LEU A 786 -26.52 -18.84 47.85
N TYR A 787 -27.40 -17.89 48.18
CA TYR A 787 -28.74 -18.20 48.68
C TYR A 787 -29.53 -19.04 47.67
N ARG A 788 -30.00 -20.22 48.10
CA ARG A 788 -30.59 -21.24 47.24
C ARG A 788 -32.07 -21.02 46.89
N GLY A 789 -32.71 -20.00 47.47
CA GLY A 789 -34.14 -19.74 47.38
C GLY A 789 -34.94 -20.38 48.52
N GLU A 790 -36.23 -20.04 48.62
CA GLU A 790 -37.14 -20.58 49.64
C GLU A 790 -37.54 -22.04 49.35
N ARG A 791 -37.52 -22.41 48.07
CA ARG A 791 -37.77 -23.78 47.55
C ARG A 791 -37.09 -23.94 46.19
N PRO A 792 -36.85 -25.18 45.70
CA PRO A 792 -36.41 -25.39 44.34
C PRO A 792 -37.36 -24.72 43.33
N PHE A 793 -36.78 -24.15 42.28
CA PHE A 793 -37.48 -23.40 41.23
C PHE A 793 -38.35 -22.28 41.80
N SER A 794 -37.82 -21.52 42.77
CA SER A 794 -38.49 -20.32 43.29
C SER A 794 -38.44 -19.17 42.29
N GLU A 795 -37.37 -19.09 41.49
CA GLU A 795 -37.14 -18.03 40.50
C GLU A 795 -37.80 -18.32 39.15
N ARG A 796 -38.16 -17.27 38.40
CA ARG A 796 -38.78 -17.41 37.07
C ARG A 796 -37.76 -17.96 36.06
N GLU A 797 -36.51 -17.55 36.22
CA GLU A 797 -35.35 -17.94 35.43
C GLU A 797 -35.11 -19.47 35.49
N THR A 798 -35.06 -20.05 36.69
CA THR A 798 -34.84 -21.50 36.84
C THR A 798 -36.05 -22.34 36.46
N LYS A 799 -37.27 -21.81 36.62
CA LYS A 799 -38.49 -22.44 36.06
C LYS A 799 -38.44 -22.50 34.54
N ASN A 800 -37.98 -21.43 33.87
CA ASN A 800 -37.86 -21.41 32.43
C ASN A 800 -36.91 -22.52 31.92
N VAL A 801 -35.76 -22.70 32.56
CA VAL A 801 -34.81 -23.79 32.23
C VAL A 801 -35.43 -25.17 32.44
N ARG A 802 -36.13 -25.37 33.57
CA ARG A 802 -36.85 -26.61 33.87
C ARG A 802 -37.87 -26.95 32.77
N ASP A 803 -38.70 -25.98 32.40
CA ASP A 803 -39.77 -26.18 31.43
C ASP A 803 -39.21 -26.41 30.01
N LEU A 804 -38.08 -25.78 29.70
CA LEU A 804 -37.35 -26.04 28.47
C LEU A 804 -36.79 -27.47 28.40
N PHE A 805 -36.11 -27.95 29.44
CA PHE A 805 -35.64 -29.34 29.47
C PHE A 805 -36.77 -30.35 29.29
N ARG A 806 -37.90 -30.15 29.98
CA ARG A 806 -39.08 -31.00 29.86
C ARG A 806 -39.62 -31.04 28.44
N LYS A 807 -39.63 -29.90 27.73
CA LYS A 807 -40.05 -29.84 26.33
C LYS A 807 -39.05 -30.51 25.38
N LEU A 808 -37.75 -30.40 25.66
CA LEU A 808 -36.70 -30.93 24.79
C LEU A 808 -36.41 -32.42 25.04
N ARG A 809 -36.97 -33.06 26.06
CA ARG A 809 -36.78 -34.48 26.34
C ARG A 809 -37.65 -35.35 25.40
N PRO A 810 -37.12 -36.45 24.83
CA PRO A 810 -35.79 -37.03 24.98
C PRO A 810 -34.76 -36.57 23.91
N ALA A 811 -35.08 -35.52 23.14
CA ALA A 811 -34.26 -35.05 22.01
C ALA A 811 -32.96 -34.37 22.46
N CYS A 812 -32.91 -33.71 23.62
CA CYS A 812 -31.70 -33.09 24.15
C CYS A 812 -30.62 -34.14 24.46
N LYS A 813 -29.53 -34.13 23.68
CA LYS A 813 -28.40 -35.07 23.84
C LYS A 813 -27.19 -34.45 24.52
N PHE A 814 -27.06 -33.13 24.46
CA PHE A 814 -25.96 -32.41 25.05
C PHE A 814 -26.43 -31.09 25.65
N TYR A 815 -26.14 -30.89 26.93
CA TYR A 815 -26.32 -29.63 27.64
C TYR A 815 -24.96 -29.04 28.02
N LEU A 816 -24.76 -27.76 27.74
CA LEU A 816 -23.56 -27.03 28.12
C LEU A 816 -23.93 -25.73 28.85
N SER A 817 -23.51 -25.61 30.10
CA SER A 817 -23.70 -24.38 30.87
C SER A 817 -22.40 -23.56 30.88
N LEU A 818 -22.48 -22.32 30.39
CA LEU A 818 -21.34 -21.41 30.31
C LEU A 818 -21.18 -20.63 31.63
N HIS A 819 -20.01 -20.78 32.23
CA HIS A 819 -19.57 -20.06 33.41
C HIS A 819 -18.23 -19.35 33.13
N SER A 820 -17.81 -18.48 34.03
CA SER A 820 -16.53 -17.78 33.90
C SER A 820 -15.90 -17.64 35.27
N TYR A 821 -14.66 -18.11 35.43
CA TYR A 821 -13.73 -17.79 36.53
C TYR A 821 -12.60 -18.84 36.57
N ALA A 822 -12.94 -20.10 36.30
CA ALA A 822 -11.97 -21.18 36.18
C ALA A 822 -11.61 -21.45 34.71
N LYS A 823 -10.50 -22.12 34.44
CA LYS A 823 -10.19 -22.70 33.11
C LYS A 823 -10.49 -24.18 33.17
N ALA A 824 -11.77 -24.56 33.10
CA ALA A 824 -12.16 -25.95 33.33
C ALA A 824 -13.43 -26.35 32.56
N ILE A 825 -13.50 -27.62 32.18
CA ILE A 825 -14.72 -28.27 31.71
C ILE A 825 -15.10 -29.35 32.73
N LEU A 826 -16.29 -29.25 33.29
CA LEU A 826 -16.75 -30.06 34.43
C LEU A 826 -17.94 -30.92 33.99
N TYR A 827 -17.95 -32.19 34.41
CA TYR A 827 -19.10 -33.09 34.25
C TYR A 827 -19.86 -33.31 35.59
N PRO A 828 -21.08 -33.86 35.57
CA PRO A 828 -22.07 -33.78 36.65
C PRO A 828 -21.67 -34.51 37.95
N ARG A 829 -22.59 -34.41 38.92
CA ARG A 829 -22.51 -34.83 40.33
C ARG A 829 -21.60 -33.95 41.16
N ALA A 830 -21.86 -32.64 41.13
CA ALA A 830 -21.12 -31.68 41.94
C ALA A 830 -21.36 -31.88 43.46
N TYR A 831 -22.45 -32.55 43.85
CA TYR A 831 -22.83 -32.80 45.24
C TYR A 831 -22.19 -34.06 45.86
N THR A 832 -21.57 -34.94 45.08
CA THR A 832 -20.98 -36.20 45.56
C THR A 832 -19.71 -36.57 44.80
N ARG A 833 -18.78 -37.31 45.43
CA ARG A 833 -17.59 -37.85 44.75
C ARG A 833 -17.90 -39.07 43.87
N THR A 834 -19.10 -39.63 43.98
CA THR A 834 -19.52 -40.77 43.15
C THR A 834 -19.77 -40.34 41.71
N LEU A 835 -18.96 -40.84 40.78
CA LEU A 835 -19.07 -40.52 39.35
C LEU A 835 -20.37 -41.06 38.72
N PRO A 836 -20.96 -40.38 37.72
CA PRO A 836 -22.10 -40.91 36.96
C PRO A 836 -21.68 -42.15 36.15
N ARG A 837 -22.62 -43.07 35.86
CA ARG A 837 -22.29 -44.33 35.16
C ARG A 837 -21.63 -44.12 33.79
N ASN A 838 -21.97 -43.04 33.09
CA ASN A 838 -21.44 -42.69 31.78
C ASN A 838 -20.30 -41.65 31.85
N TRP A 839 -19.60 -41.53 32.98
CA TRP A 839 -18.57 -40.50 33.18
C TRP A 839 -17.45 -40.58 32.14
N GLN A 840 -17.07 -41.78 31.67
CA GLN A 840 -16.03 -41.94 30.64
C GLN A 840 -16.42 -41.20 29.35
N MET A 841 -17.66 -41.37 28.90
CA MET A 841 -18.16 -40.68 27.70
C MET A 841 -18.12 -39.17 27.86
N GLN A 842 -18.55 -38.65 29.02
CA GLN A 842 -18.51 -37.21 29.29
C GLN A 842 -17.08 -36.69 29.38
N HIS A 843 -16.16 -37.48 29.96
CA HIS A 843 -14.74 -37.16 30.05
C HIS A 843 -14.09 -37.08 28.66
N THR A 844 -14.29 -38.09 27.82
CA THR A 844 -13.75 -38.12 26.44
C THR A 844 -14.22 -36.92 25.63
N ILE A 845 -15.50 -36.56 25.73
CA ILE A 845 -16.03 -35.38 25.04
C ILE A 845 -15.39 -34.10 25.58
N ALA A 846 -15.36 -33.92 26.90
CA ALA A 846 -14.73 -32.75 27.52
C ALA A 846 -13.25 -32.61 27.15
N GLU A 847 -12.50 -33.72 27.15
CA GLU A 847 -11.08 -33.78 26.80
C GLU A 847 -10.83 -33.40 25.34
N ALA A 848 -11.69 -33.81 24.40
CA ALA A 848 -11.63 -33.37 23.02
C ALA A 848 -11.71 -31.83 22.90
N GLY A 849 -12.57 -31.20 23.70
CA GLY A 849 -12.64 -29.73 23.80
C GLY A 849 -11.37 -29.11 24.37
N VAL A 850 -10.84 -29.66 25.47
CA VAL A 850 -9.61 -29.18 26.13
C VAL A 850 -8.40 -29.25 25.20
N GLU A 851 -8.17 -30.38 24.54
CA GLU A 851 -7.02 -30.54 23.65
C GLU A 851 -7.13 -29.69 22.39
N ALA A 852 -8.34 -29.50 21.85
CA ALA A 852 -8.55 -28.58 20.73
C ALA A 852 -8.21 -27.13 21.09
N MET A 853 -8.68 -26.65 22.24
CA MET A 853 -8.35 -25.29 22.73
C MET A 853 -6.86 -25.13 23.00
N LYS A 854 -6.25 -26.10 23.69
CA LYS A 854 -4.81 -26.09 23.98
C LYS A 854 -3.97 -26.08 22.70
N LYS A 855 -4.35 -26.87 21.70
CA LYS A 855 -3.68 -26.88 20.39
C LYS A 855 -3.81 -25.55 19.66
N ALA A 856 -4.97 -24.91 19.73
CA ALA A 856 -5.24 -23.68 18.99
C ALA A 856 -4.71 -22.41 19.68
N THR A 857 -4.76 -22.33 21.01
CA THR A 857 -4.47 -21.08 21.76
C THR A 857 -3.36 -21.23 22.80
N GLY A 858 -2.88 -22.45 23.05
CA GLY A 858 -1.93 -22.75 24.12
C GLY A 858 -2.55 -22.71 25.53
N VAL A 859 -3.84 -22.37 25.67
CA VAL A 859 -4.50 -22.27 26.97
C VAL A 859 -4.90 -23.65 27.47
N ARG A 860 -4.39 -24.02 28.65
CA ARG A 860 -4.71 -25.30 29.29
C ARG A 860 -5.98 -25.16 30.13
N TYR A 861 -6.97 -25.99 29.83
CA TYR A 861 -8.16 -26.22 30.65
C TYR A 861 -8.00 -27.50 31.46
N ARG A 862 -8.60 -27.55 32.64
CA ARG A 862 -8.76 -28.78 33.41
C ARG A 862 -10.05 -29.50 33.00
N CYS A 863 -10.04 -30.82 33.02
CA CYS A 863 -11.21 -31.66 32.78
C CYS A 863 -11.42 -32.57 34.01
N GLY A 864 -12.65 -32.75 34.48
CA GLY A 864 -12.93 -33.63 35.62
C GLY A 864 -14.35 -33.50 36.17
N SER A 865 -14.70 -34.35 37.14
CA SER A 865 -16.01 -34.22 37.80
C SER A 865 -16.09 -32.90 38.56
N ALA A 866 -17.25 -32.27 38.56
CA ALA A 866 -17.43 -31.00 39.26
C ALA A 866 -17.05 -31.11 40.75
N SER A 867 -17.39 -32.22 41.42
CA SER A 867 -17.03 -32.45 42.83
C SER A 867 -15.51 -32.56 43.06
N THR A 868 -14.77 -33.16 42.12
CA THR A 868 -13.32 -33.31 42.21
C THR A 868 -12.59 -32.00 41.91
N VAL A 869 -12.98 -31.30 40.84
CA VAL A 869 -12.30 -30.08 40.40
C VAL A 869 -12.62 -28.88 41.31
N LEU A 870 -13.86 -28.79 41.82
CA LEU A 870 -14.26 -27.72 42.73
C LEU A 870 -13.81 -27.97 44.18
N ASN A 871 -13.43 -29.20 44.51
CA ASN A 871 -13.03 -29.65 45.85
C ASN A 871 -14.02 -29.26 46.97
N ARG A 872 -15.32 -29.21 46.66
CA ARG A 872 -16.42 -28.99 47.62
C ARG A 872 -17.74 -29.49 47.04
N PRO A 873 -18.69 -29.96 47.87
CA PRO A 873 -20.01 -30.32 47.40
C PRO A 873 -20.80 -29.07 46.99
N VAL A 874 -21.47 -29.14 45.84
CA VAL A 874 -22.38 -28.11 45.35
C VAL A 874 -23.73 -28.73 45.08
N GLY A 875 -24.77 -28.20 45.74
CA GLY A 875 -26.16 -28.61 45.52
C GLY A 875 -26.97 -27.59 44.75
N GLY A 876 -28.04 -28.06 44.11
CA GLY A 876 -29.01 -27.25 43.38
C GLY A 876 -28.47 -26.67 42.07
N SER A 877 -27.53 -27.35 41.41
CA SER A 877 -26.92 -26.90 40.16
C SER A 877 -27.72 -27.31 38.91
N SER A 878 -27.58 -26.56 37.82
CA SER A 878 -28.25 -26.85 36.55
C SER A 878 -27.68 -28.10 35.85
N ILE A 879 -26.36 -28.31 35.93
CA ILE A 879 -25.68 -29.47 35.34
C ILE A 879 -26.13 -30.79 35.98
N ASP A 880 -26.27 -30.82 37.31
CA ASP A 880 -26.75 -32.00 38.04
C ASP A 880 -28.22 -32.27 37.73
N TYR A 881 -29.04 -31.20 37.62
CA TYR A 881 -30.44 -31.32 37.23
C TYR A 881 -30.61 -31.91 35.82
N ALA A 882 -29.88 -31.38 34.84
CA ALA A 882 -29.92 -31.84 33.47
C ALA A 882 -29.59 -33.34 33.35
N HIS A 883 -28.56 -33.79 34.07
CA HIS A 883 -28.09 -35.17 34.02
C HIS A 883 -28.95 -36.13 34.88
N ASP A 884 -29.06 -35.85 36.19
CA ASP A 884 -29.63 -36.82 37.13
C ASP A 884 -31.16 -36.83 37.12
N ILE A 885 -31.82 -35.71 36.77
CA ILE A 885 -33.29 -35.61 36.71
C ILE A 885 -33.80 -35.71 35.28
N GLU A 886 -33.31 -34.84 34.39
CA GLU A 886 -33.81 -34.76 33.01
C GLU A 886 -33.18 -35.79 32.06
N LYS A 887 -32.17 -36.53 32.54
CA LYS A 887 -31.53 -37.65 31.84
C LYS A 887 -30.87 -37.23 30.52
N VAL A 888 -30.33 -36.01 30.46
CA VAL A 888 -29.49 -35.58 29.33
C VAL A 888 -28.19 -36.40 29.34
N PRO A 889 -27.87 -37.14 28.26
CA PRO A 889 -26.71 -38.05 28.23
C PRO A 889 -25.36 -37.37 28.50
N VAL A 890 -25.15 -36.16 27.96
CA VAL A 890 -23.94 -35.38 28.18
C VAL A 890 -24.34 -34.03 28.74
N ALA A 891 -23.88 -33.70 29.95
CA ALA A 891 -24.16 -32.43 30.59
C ALA A 891 -22.85 -31.87 31.14
N LEU A 892 -22.40 -30.72 30.62
CA LEU A 892 -21.11 -30.15 30.98
C LEU A 892 -21.27 -28.70 31.45
N VAL A 893 -20.34 -28.25 32.28
CA VAL A 893 -20.10 -26.85 32.58
C VAL A 893 -18.78 -26.48 31.94
N MET A 894 -18.76 -25.38 31.19
CA MET A 894 -17.51 -24.80 30.68
C MET A 894 -17.26 -23.48 31.38
N GLU A 895 -16.22 -23.46 32.20
CA GLU A 895 -15.66 -22.27 32.82
C GLU A 895 -14.67 -21.66 31.83
N VAL A 896 -15.07 -20.55 31.17
CA VAL A 896 -14.29 -19.91 30.11
C VAL A 896 -13.04 -19.21 30.64
N ALA A 897 -11.97 -19.18 29.84
CA ALA A 897 -10.66 -18.64 30.23
C ALA A 897 -10.60 -17.10 30.30
N SER A 898 -11.27 -16.53 31.29
CA SER A 898 -11.19 -15.10 31.61
C SER A 898 -10.40 -14.85 32.91
N LYS A 899 -9.61 -13.75 32.95
CA LYS A 899 -9.08 -13.22 34.21
C LYS A 899 -10.22 -12.46 34.91
N GLY A 900 -11.04 -13.19 35.69
CA GLY A 900 -12.23 -12.65 36.37
C GLY A 900 -13.50 -12.68 35.49
N PHE A 901 -14.59 -12.12 35.99
CA PHE A 901 -15.92 -12.19 35.35
C PHE A 901 -16.12 -11.21 34.18
N HIS A 902 -15.31 -10.14 34.17
CA HIS A 902 -15.38 -9.04 33.20
C HIS A 902 -14.00 -8.80 32.58
N PRO A 903 -13.49 -9.70 31.71
CA PRO A 903 -12.20 -9.50 31.05
C PRO A 903 -12.17 -8.16 30.29
N PRO A 904 -10.99 -7.52 30.12
CA PRO A 904 -10.85 -6.33 29.29
C PRO A 904 -11.45 -6.55 27.90
N GLU A 905 -12.11 -5.53 27.35
CA GLU A 905 -12.82 -5.62 26.06
C GLU A 905 -11.98 -6.23 24.94
N ALA A 906 -10.69 -5.88 24.88
CA ALA A 906 -9.72 -6.41 23.90
C ALA A 906 -9.51 -7.93 23.96
N ASN A 907 -9.90 -8.61 25.05
CA ASN A 907 -9.77 -10.05 25.21
C ASN A 907 -11.06 -10.82 24.89
N ILE A 908 -12.20 -10.14 24.73
CA ILE A 908 -13.51 -10.79 24.59
C ILE A 908 -13.53 -11.68 23.35
N GLU A 909 -13.12 -11.17 22.19
CA GLU A 909 -13.12 -11.90 20.93
C GLU A 909 -12.28 -13.17 21.00
N ARG A 910 -11.04 -13.07 21.50
CA ARG A 910 -10.14 -14.22 21.68
C ARG A 910 -10.77 -15.30 22.57
N ILE A 911 -11.45 -14.91 23.65
CA ILE A 911 -12.12 -15.85 24.56
C ILE A 911 -13.31 -16.51 23.86
N CYS A 912 -14.06 -15.78 23.05
CA CYS A 912 -15.17 -16.32 22.25
C CYS A 912 -14.68 -17.33 21.20
N GLU A 913 -13.62 -17.01 20.47
CA GLU A 913 -13.02 -17.91 19.47
C GLU A 913 -12.47 -19.19 20.09
N GLU A 914 -11.72 -19.07 21.19
CA GLU A 914 -11.23 -20.21 21.95
C GLU A 914 -12.38 -21.12 22.41
N SER A 915 -13.43 -20.51 22.99
CA SER A 915 -14.59 -21.25 23.48
C SER A 915 -15.31 -21.98 22.33
N TRP A 916 -15.44 -21.33 21.17
CA TRP A 916 -16.05 -21.93 19.98
C TRP A 916 -15.27 -23.15 19.47
N ILE A 917 -13.93 -23.10 19.46
CA ILE A 917 -13.07 -24.23 19.08
C ILE A 917 -13.31 -25.42 20.01
N GLY A 918 -13.32 -25.18 21.33
CA GLY A 918 -13.58 -26.22 22.31
C GLY A 918 -14.96 -26.86 22.14
N ILE A 919 -16.00 -26.02 22.02
CA ILE A 919 -17.38 -26.48 21.82
C ILE A 919 -17.51 -27.28 20.53
N GLY A 920 -16.90 -26.82 19.44
CA GLY A 920 -16.96 -27.52 18.17
C GLY A 920 -16.30 -28.91 18.22
N ALA A 921 -15.16 -29.04 18.90
CA ALA A 921 -14.52 -30.33 19.11
C ALA A 921 -15.38 -31.29 19.96
N MET A 922 -16.00 -30.79 21.03
CA MET A 922 -16.93 -31.57 21.86
C MET A 922 -18.11 -32.10 21.04
N VAL A 923 -18.72 -31.24 20.20
CA VAL A 923 -19.87 -31.62 19.37
C VAL A 923 -19.49 -32.63 18.28
N ASN A 924 -18.31 -32.49 17.67
CA ASN A 924 -17.81 -33.47 16.71
C ASN A 924 -17.54 -34.84 17.37
N CYS A 925 -16.93 -34.85 18.55
CA CYS A 925 -16.73 -36.07 19.34
C CYS A 925 -18.06 -36.74 19.69
N LEU A 926 -19.04 -35.95 20.14
CA LEU A 926 -20.41 -36.40 20.42
C LEU A 926 -21.06 -37.06 19.19
N ALA A 927 -21.01 -36.39 18.03
CA ALA A 927 -21.60 -36.89 16.79
C ALA A 927 -21.00 -38.23 16.35
N SER A 928 -19.69 -38.40 16.52
CA SER A 928 -19.01 -39.68 16.22
C SER A 928 -19.41 -40.80 17.18
N SER A 929 -19.52 -40.49 18.47
CA SER A 929 -19.85 -41.45 19.54
C SER A 929 -21.27 -42.01 19.42
N PHE A 930 -22.22 -41.22 18.92
CA PHE A 930 -23.57 -41.73 18.69
C PHE A 930 -23.74 -42.50 17.37
N ARG A 931 -22.92 -42.23 16.36
CA ARG A 931 -22.94 -42.97 15.08
C ARG A 931 -22.39 -44.40 15.24
N SER A 932 -21.42 -44.61 16.12
CA SER A 932 -20.93 -45.96 16.45
C SER A 932 -21.99 -46.82 17.15
N VAL A 933 -22.79 -46.22 18.03
CA VAL A 933 -23.92 -46.89 18.73
C VAL A 933 -25.04 -47.31 17.78
N LEU A 934 -25.28 -46.56 16.68
CA LEU A 934 -26.29 -46.90 15.68
C LEU A 934 -25.85 -47.95 14.66
N LYS A 935 -24.53 -48.20 14.50
CA LYS A 935 -23.98 -49.18 13.55
C LYS A 935 -23.69 -50.55 14.15
N GLY A 936 -23.66 -50.68 15.48
CA GLY A 936 -23.53 -51.96 16.16
C GLY A 936 -24.90 -52.52 16.56
N SER A 937 -25.38 -53.55 15.87
CA SER A 937 -26.41 -54.46 16.40
C SER A 937 -25.83 -55.19 17.61
N GLY A 938 -25.98 -54.60 18.79
CA GLY A 938 -25.50 -55.16 20.04
C GLY A 938 -26.04 -54.35 21.20
N THR A 939 -27.01 -54.93 21.88
CA THR A 939 -27.64 -54.45 23.12
C THR A 939 -26.61 -53.85 24.07
N LEU A 940 -26.66 -52.53 24.29
CA LEU A 940 -26.21 -51.92 25.53
C LEU A 940 -27.47 -51.54 26.29
N HIS A 941 -27.90 -52.46 27.16
CA HIS A 941 -28.99 -52.23 28.08
C HIS A 941 -28.74 -50.94 28.87
N LEU A 942 -29.60 -49.93 28.67
CA LEU A 942 -29.90 -48.96 29.70
C LEU A 942 -30.74 -49.67 30.78
N ARG A 943 -30.08 -50.40 31.67
CA ARG A 943 -30.52 -50.71 33.04
C ARG A 943 -29.41 -50.37 34.02
#